data_AF-A0A133VIN8-F1
#
_entry.id   AF-A0A133VIN8-F1
#
_cell.length_a   1.000
_cell.length_b   1.000
_cell.length_c   1.000
_cell.angle_alpha   90.00
_cell.angle_beta   90.00
_cell.angle_gamma   90.00
#
_symmetry.space_group_name_H-M   'P 1'
#
loop_
_entity.id
_entity.type
_entity.pdbx_description
1 polymer ?
#
loop_
_entity_poly.entity_id
_entity_poly.type
_entity_poly.pdbx_seq_one_letter_code
_entity_poly.pdbx_strand_id
1 'polypeptide(L)'
;MDYEERVKELEDELPKKIGDRLLTKLKAEEPSKKKVEEVIENVKRNYRSSKYEPGEAIGVVAAQSISEPATQMCTSYDEKVILKHNGRIWIKKIGKFVDKIMEKGFDKQGKYEIVEVPEDEDIEVLALDGDEKLKWSSVSTLNRSKSPSTLLEIKTASGRQITATDFHSFVTRKSNRIVPISGKDLEVGDRIPVMSFLPENCVETISLEEHSEEISPNVDVTKTGERLKTTSKSKSIPASLPLDKLTGFFFGAYLAEGSATRSQVNIFNSDEEYISRLQDFADQAGIEYSFTEEEGEFGAAGRFTINSSLFARFVKRFCGTGSAEKEVPDFAYSAREDFVAGLLKGYFDGDGNVTVPGKMIRVSSNSKNLIDGICTLLNRFGIFSYKTQDNKKQHGLIVPYKYAGIFREKIGSSINSKRRRIKSLSQLAKEFWTEKSQDFTDMISGFGDLLYKTARKLGYPTRYVNNFTKRQRIGRGTLSRYIDLFSWIAEEIDVDISDELSMMKQMVNSDVVWDRITKIERIESKHPYVYDLTVPDLHTFTTFEGVVTHNTMRTYHTAGAAQGVEITQGLPRLIEIVDARKTLDTPSMDVYIKDDYQEQEKAKEIANKIKETKLKDLVEEDRIDLLNLVLEMELNERSLEETNLDLEDIVNQVNKGRRKYEAELGEDDTLKIVPKKDDISVRDLQKMKNKVMDKHLKGIKNVSQAVVMEEGGEWKIQTLGINLKKVLKIEGVDPTRTVSSDPREMEKVFGIEACRDSIVKESYDIIVQQQGLPVDIRHMLLMADMMTVDGEIKAIGRYGVAGEKGSVLARASFEVTVRHLTEAAINGETDELNSTVENVLINQTVPVGTGMYEITYNPESEE
;
A
#
# COMPACT_ATOMS: atom_id res chain seq x y z
N MET A 1 18.18 -64.16 18.80
CA MET A 1 18.07 -62.90 18.06
C MET A 1 17.84 -61.84 19.09
N ASP A 2 18.89 -61.06 19.28
CA ASP A 2 18.87 -59.86 20.09
C ASP A 2 17.88 -58.88 19.46
N TYR A 3 17.00 -58.27 20.26
CA TYR A 3 16.00 -57.31 19.75
C TYR A 3 16.69 -56.18 18.95
N GLU A 4 17.92 -55.86 19.33
CA GLU A 4 18.78 -54.89 18.66
C GLU A 4 19.18 -55.28 17.24
N GLU A 5 19.46 -56.56 17.01
CA GLU A 5 19.90 -57.06 15.71
C GLU A 5 18.74 -57.04 14.71
N ARG A 6 17.54 -57.43 15.16
CA ARG A 6 16.34 -57.43 14.33
C ARG A 6 15.83 -56.02 14.00
N VAL A 7 15.99 -55.06 14.90
CA VAL A 7 15.65 -53.64 14.62
C VAL A 7 16.70 -52.99 13.71
N LYS A 8 17.97 -53.38 13.81
CA LYS A 8 19.02 -52.92 12.86
C LYS A 8 18.77 -53.39 11.43
N GLU A 9 18.29 -54.61 11.25
CA GLU A 9 17.88 -55.12 9.92
C GLU A 9 16.72 -54.32 9.28
N LEU A 10 16.02 -53.49 10.06
CA LEU A 10 14.92 -52.65 9.59
C LEU A 10 15.35 -51.22 9.23
N GLU A 11 16.64 -50.87 9.35
CA GLU A 11 17.15 -49.51 9.04
C GLU A 11 16.90 -49.11 7.58
N ASP A 12 16.84 -50.08 6.65
CA ASP A 12 16.55 -49.82 5.23
C ASP A 12 15.04 -49.73 4.92
N GLU A 13 14.17 -50.17 5.83
CA GLU A 13 12.72 -50.25 5.61
C GLU A 13 11.90 -49.26 6.45
N LEU A 14 12.44 -48.81 7.59
CA LEU A 14 11.83 -47.89 8.54
C LEU A 14 12.78 -46.72 8.84
N PRO A 15 12.28 -45.48 8.99
CA PRO A 15 13.09 -44.36 9.43
C PRO A 15 13.76 -44.66 10.78
N LYS A 16 15.04 -44.31 10.88
CA LYS A 16 15.87 -44.57 12.07
C LYS A 16 15.21 -44.18 13.39
N LYS A 17 14.51 -43.04 13.42
CA LYS A 17 13.78 -42.55 14.60
C LYS A 17 12.61 -43.45 15.04
N ILE A 18 11.95 -44.12 14.11
CA ILE A 18 10.89 -45.10 14.40
C ILE A 18 11.52 -46.40 14.90
N GLY A 19 12.61 -46.84 14.25
CA GLY A 19 13.43 -47.97 14.70
C GLY A 19 13.94 -47.80 16.14
N ASP A 20 14.54 -46.65 16.45
CA ASP A 20 15.08 -46.34 17.79
C ASP A 20 13.97 -46.33 18.87
N ARG A 21 12.80 -45.77 18.53
CA ARG A 21 11.62 -45.77 19.42
C ARG A 21 11.07 -47.17 19.65
N LEU A 22 11.00 -47.97 18.58
CA LEU A 22 10.55 -49.35 18.65
C LEU A 22 11.50 -50.16 19.53
N LEU A 23 12.81 -50.01 19.33
CA LEU A 23 13.83 -50.66 20.15
C LEU A 23 13.72 -50.28 21.62
N THR A 24 13.52 -48.99 21.91
CA THR A 24 13.36 -48.48 23.28
C THR A 24 12.15 -49.11 23.97
N LYS A 25 11.01 -49.24 23.27
CA LYS A 25 9.80 -49.87 23.82
C LYS A 25 9.93 -51.38 23.98
N LEU A 26 10.52 -52.07 23.00
CA LEU A 26 10.73 -53.51 23.07
C LEU A 26 11.69 -53.89 24.21
N LYS A 27 12.72 -53.06 24.47
CA LYS A 27 13.60 -53.22 25.64
C LYS A 27 12.91 -52.99 26.98
N ALA A 28 11.87 -52.16 27.01
CA ALA A 28 11.15 -51.85 28.25
C ALA A 28 10.14 -52.92 28.65
N GLU A 29 9.50 -53.60 27.69
CA GLU A 29 8.42 -54.56 27.96
C GLU A 29 8.83 -56.04 27.86
N GLU A 30 10.04 -56.35 27.35
CA GLU A 30 10.58 -57.70 27.14
C GLU A 30 9.58 -58.74 26.56
N PRO A 31 8.88 -58.44 25.45
CA PRO A 31 7.85 -59.34 24.93
C PRO A 31 8.43 -60.63 24.31
N SER A 32 7.58 -61.66 24.26
CA SER A 32 7.92 -62.95 23.62
C SER A 32 8.27 -62.79 22.13
N LYS A 33 9.17 -63.64 21.62
CA LYS A 33 9.66 -63.58 20.22
C LYS A 33 8.54 -63.54 19.17
N LYS A 34 7.45 -64.29 19.36
CA LYS A 34 6.31 -64.32 18.42
C LYS A 34 5.60 -62.96 18.36
N LYS A 35 5.49 -62.29 19.51
CA LYS A 35 4.82 -61.00 19.65
C LYS A 35 5.69 -59.84 19.14
N VAL A 36 7.01 -59.98 19.20
CA VAL A 36 7.96 -59.01 18.62
C VAL A 36 7.84 -58.95 17.12
N GLU A 37 7.77 -60.11 16.46
CA GLU A 37 7.64 -60.18 14.99
C GLU A 37 6.29 -59.60 14.54
N GLU A 38 5.22 -59.88 15.29
CA GLU A 38 3.88 -59.33 15.05
C GLU A 38 3.83 -57.80 15.23
N VAL A 39 4.51 -57.27 16.25
CA VAL A 39 4.64 -55.82 16.46
C VAL A 39 5.47 -55.18 15.33
N ILE A 40 6.57 -55.82 14.91
CA ILE A 40 7.39 -55.34 13.79
C ILE A 40 6.58 -55.32 12.49
N GLU A 41 5.85 -56.38 12.17
CA GLU A 41 5.00 -56.41 10.96
C GLU A 41 3.89 -55.35 11.02
N ASN A 42 3.24 -55.17 12.18
CA ASN A 42 2.23 -54.12 12.34
C ASN A 42 2.82 -52.73 12.22
N VAL A 43 4.02 -52.47 12.75
CA VAL A 43 4.72 -51.19 12.59
C VAL A 43 5.12 -50.96 11.14
N LYS A 44 5.61 -51.99 10.43
CA LYS A 44 5.93 -51.89 8.99
C LYS A 44 4.68 -51.66 8.15
N ARG A 45 3.58 -52.35 8.44
CA ARG A 45 2.29 -52.16 7.77
C ARG A 45 1.76 -50.75 8.00
N ASN A 46 1.71 -50.29 9.25
CA ASN A 46 1.28 -48.94 9.61
C ASN A 46 2.18 -47.86 9.01
N TYR A 47 3.50 -48.10 8.95
CA TYR A 47 4.42 -47.17 8.32
C TYR A 47 4.19 -47.09 6.81
N ARG A 48 4.06 -48.23 6.13
CA ARG A 48 3.79 -48.29 4.67
C ARG A 48 2.42 -47.70 4.33
N SER A 49 1.41 -47.88 5.16
CA SER A 49 0.08 -47.25 4.98
C SER A 49 0.05 -45.78 5.40
N SER A 50 1.09 -45.28 6.07
CA SER A 50 1.27 -43.86 6.40
C SER A 50 2.19 -43.12 5.41
N LYS A 51 2.68 -43.81 4.37
CA LYS A 51 3.41 -43.17 3.26
C LYS A 51 2.40 -42.56 2.29
N TYR A 52 2.40 -41.25 2.19
CA TYR A 52 1.62 -40.48 1.22
C TYR A 52 2.30 -40.46 -0.16
N GLU A 53 1.53 -40.21 -1.22
CA GLU A 53 2.07 -39.81 -2.51
C GLU A 53 2.63 -38.36 -2.41
N PRO A 54 3.82 -38.08 -2.98
CA PRO A 54 4.31 -36.71 -3.12
C PRO A 54 3.29 -35.88 -3.93
N GLY A 55 2.69 -34.85 -3.32
CA GLY A 55 1.70 -33.99 -3.99
C GLY A 55 0.44 -33.63 -3.18
N GLU A 56 0.17 -34.29 -2.05
CA GLU A 56 -1.03 -33.99 -1.26
C GLU A 56 -0.96 -32.69 -0.43
N ALA A 57 -2.09 -31.99 -0.41
CA ALA A 57 -2.25 -30.57 -0.09
C ALA A 57 -2.09 -30.17 1.39
N ILE A 58 -1.41 -30.94 2.24
CA ILE A 58 -1.06 -30.47 3.60
C ILE A 58 0.02 -29.39 3.52
N GLY A 59 0.96 -29.51 2.58
CA GLY A 59 1.99 -28.50 2.34
C GLY A 59 1.46 -27.19 1.74
N VAL A 60 0.44 -27.27 0.87
CA VAL A 60 -0.20 -26.10 0.24
C VAL A 60 -1.08 -25.35 1.24
N VAL A 61 -1.82 -26.06 2.10
CA VAL A 61 -2.61 -25.46 3.19
C VAL A 61 -1.68 -24.85 4.25
N ALA A 62 -0.56 -25.50 4.59
CA ALA A 62 0.44 -24.94 5.49
C ALA A 62 1.22 -23.75 4.87
N ALA A 63 1.46 -23.77 3.55
CA ALA A 63 2.05 -22.64 2.83
C ALA A 63 1.09 -21.44 2.72
N GLN A 64 -0.22 -21.67 2.66
CA GLN A 64 -1.22 -20.61 2.81
C GLN A 64 -1.15 -19.95 4.21
N SER A 65 -0.86 -20.72 5.27
CA SER A 65 -0.68 -20.19 6.63
C SER A 65 0.61 -19.37 6.82
N ILE A 66 1.57 -19.44 5.90
CA ILE A 66 2.79 -18.62 5.96
C ILE A 66 2.45 -17.14 5.78
N SER A 67 1.25 -16.77 5.31
CA SER A 67 0.75 -15.38 5.21
C SER A 67 0.57 -14.69 6.59
N GLU A 68 0.49 -15.46 7.67
CA GLU A 68 -0.07 -14.97 8.92
C GLU A 68 0.86 -14.14 9.84
N PRO A 69 2.19 -14.36 9.97
CA PRO A 69 2.91 -13.70 11.06
C PRO A 69 3.34 -12.23 10.79
N ALA A 70 2.97 -11.64 9.65
CA ALA A 70 3.43 -10.30 9.19
C ALA A 70 2.65 -9.09 9.80
N THR A 71 2.03 -9.27 10.96
CA THR A 71 0.73 -8.65 11.25
C THR A 71 0.70 -7.71 12.46
N GLN A 72 1.77 -6.99 12.78
CA GLN A 72 1.70 -5.92 13.82
C GLN A 72 1.44 -4.52 13.26
N MET A 73 0.55 -4.40 12.27
CA MET A 73 0.23 -3.11 11.64
C MET A 73 -1.20 -2.71 11.97
N CYS A 74 -1.42 -2.08 13.13
CA CYS A 74 -2.77 -1.74 13.56
C CYS A 74 -2.86 -0.28 14.05
N THR A 75 -4.03 0.30 13.91
CA THR A 75 -4.39 1.62 14.45
C THR A 75 -5.00 1.50 15.85
N SER A 76 -4.99 2.61 16.57
CA SER A 76 -5.57 2.70 17.92
C SER A 76 -7.11 2.54 17.89
N TYR A 77 -7.69 2.00 18.97
CA TYR A 77 -9.15 1.88 19.16
C TYR A 77 -9.91 3.19 18.92
N ASP A 78 -9.34 4.31 19.37
CA ASP A 78 -9.97 5.63 19.32
C ASP A 78 -9.86 6.31 17.95
N GLU A 79 -9.06 5.76 17.04
CA GLU A 79 -8.89 6.30 15.69
C GLU A 79 -10.21 6.21 14.92
N LYS A 80 -10.57 7.28 14.22
CA LYS A 80 -11.80 7.33 13.43
C LYS A 80 -11.47 7.08 11.97
N VAL A 81 -12.32 6.32 11.30
CA VAL A 81 -12.16 5.98 9.88
C VAL A 81 -13.36 6.47 9.07
N ILE A 82 -13.11 6.83 7.81
CA ILE A 82 -14.16 7.17 6.84
C ILE A 82 -14.60 5.87 6.18
N LEU A 83 -15.81 5.43 6.52
CA LEU A 83 -16.42 4.21 6.02
C LEU A 83 -17.60 4.59 5.14
N LYS A 84 -17.89 3.80 4.11
CA LYS A 84 -19.14 3.85 3.38
C LYS A 84 -19.83 2.51 3.56
N HIS A 85 -21.01 2.54 4.14
CA HIS A 85 -21.80 1.36 4.45
C HIS A 85 -23.17 1.48 3.79
N ASN A 86 -23.53 0.52 2.94
CA ASN A 86 -24.80 0.51 2.19
C ASN A 86 -25.07 1.85 1.47
N GLY A 87 -24.04 2.37 0.78
CA GLY A 87 -24.16 3.64 0.06
C GLY A 87 -24.16 4.90 0.92
N ARG A 88 -24.03 4.83 2.26
CA ARG A 88 -23.96 6.01 3.16
C ARG A 88 -22.58 6.11 3.81
N ILE A 89 -21.96 7.29 3.79
CA ILE A 89 -20.68 7.59 4.43
C ILE A 89 -20.87 7.83 5.92
N TRP A 90 -20.16 7.06 6.74
CA TRP A 90 -20.15 7.13 8.20
C TRP A 90 -18.73 7.41 8.70
N ILE A 91 -18.64 8.16 9.81
CA ILE A 91 -17.41 8.32 10.57
C ILE A 91 -17.58 7.63 11.92
N LYS A 92 -16.86 6.52 12.10
CA LYS A 92 -16.91 5.73 13.32
C LYS A 92 -15.50 5.47 13.84
N LYS A 93 -15.41 5.24 15.15
CA LYS A 93 -14.18 4.71 15.75
C LYS A 93 -13.96 3.31 15.20
N ILE A 94 -12.76 3.03 14.69
CA ILE A 94 -12.43 1.75 14.09
C ILE A 94 -12.66 0.61 15.08
N GLY A 95 -12.22 0.78 16.34
CA GLY A 95 -12.36 -0.26 17.34
C GLY A 95 -13.82 -0.61 17.65
N LYS A 96 -14.67 0.41 17.87
CA LYS A 96 -16.10 0.20 18.11
C LYS A 96 -16.80 -0.47 16.92
N PHE A 97 -16.41 -0.11 15.70
CA PHE A 97 -16.98 -0.66 14.48
C PHE A 97 -16.60 -2.14 14.31
N VAL A 98 -15.30 -2.45 14.42
CA VAL A 98 -14.78 -3.81 14.29
C VAL A 98 -15.30 -4.71 15.41
N ASP A 99 -15.30 -4.24 16.67
CA ASP A 99 -15.82 -5.01 17.80
C ASP A 99 -17.31 -5.38 17.62
N LYS A 100 -18.13 -4.46 17.11
CA LYS A 100 -19.57 -4.71 16.85
C LYS A 100 -19.77 -5.82 15.80
N ILE A 101 -18.94 -5.88 14.77
CA ILE A 101 -19.03 -6.93 13.76
C ILE A 101 -18.52 -8.26 14.35
N MET A 102 -17.44 -8.21 15.14
CA MET A 102 -16.88 -9.38 15.84
C MET A 102 -17.83 -9.99 16.88
N GLU A 103 -18.80 -9.25 17.42
CA GLU A 103 -19.85 -9.82 18.29
C GLU A 103 -20.71 -10.88 17.57
N LYS A 104 -20.80 -10.84 16.23
CA LYS A 104 -21.52 -11.86 15.44
C LYS A 104 -20.75 -13.18 15.33
N GLY A 105 -19.45 -13.18 15.65
CA GLY A 105 -18.53 -14.31 15.49
C GLY A 105 -17.21 -13.84 14.89
N PHE A 106 -16.11 -14.50 15.27
CA PHE A 106 -14.78 -14.24 14.71
C PHE A 106 -13.93 -15.50 14.74
N ASP A 107 -13.01 -15.60 13.79
CA ASP A 107 -12.01 -16.64 13.74
C ASP A 107 -10.76 -16.17 14.48
N LYS A 108 -10.28 -17.03 15.38
CA LYS A 108 -9.06 -16.75 16.13
C LYS A 108 -7.89 -17.44 15.46
N GLN A 109 -7.00 -16.65 14.90
CA GLN A 109 -5.76 -17.13 14.30
C GLN A 109 -4.57 -16.57 15.10
N GLY A 110 -3.94 -17.44 15.89
CA GLY A 110 -2.86 -17.06 16.80
C GLY A 110 -3.23 -15.96 17.81
N LYS A 111 -2.62 -14.78 17.64
CA LYS A 111 -2.84 -13.58 18.49
C LYS A 111 -3.84 -12.59 17.88
N TYR A 112 -4.43 -12.94 16.74
CA TYR A 112 -5.39 -12.14 15.99
C TYR A 112 -6.78 -12.73 16.08
N GLU A 113 -7.75 -11.82 16.00
CA GLU A 113 -9.15 -12.13 15.90
C GLU A 113 -9.60 -11.47 14.59
N ILE A 114 -10.06 -12.29 13.64
CA ILE A 114 -10.30 -11.92 12.25
C ILE A 114 -11.76 -12.21 11.93
N VAL A 115 -12.37 -11.31 11.16
CA VAL A 115 -13.72 -11.49 10.61
C VAL A 115 -13.70 -11.13 9.14
N GLU A 116 -14.16 -12.06 8.29
CA GLU A 116 -14.50 -11.73 6.91
C GLU A 116 -15.78 -10.90 6.90
N VAL A 117 -15.78 -9.82 6.11
CA VAL A 117 -16.95 -8.98 5.96
C VAL A 117 -18.02 -9.80 5.22
N PRO A 118 -19.22 -10.01 5.80
CA PRO A 118 -20.29 -10.76 5.15
C PRO A 118 -20.68 -10.16 3.80
N GLU A 119 -21.01 -10.99 2.80
CA GLU A 119 -21.41 -10.52 1.46
C GLU A 119 -22.65 -9.60 1.46
N ASP A 120 -23.49 -9.70 2.51
CA ASP A 120 -24.66 -8.85 2.72
C ASP A 120 -24.34 -7.48 3.32
N GLU A 121 -23.11 -7.26 3.81
CA GLU A 121 -22.66 -5.96 4.30
C GLU A 121 -21.72 -5.27 3.30
N ASP A 122 -22.25 -4.33 2.52
CA ASP A 122 -21.47 -3.47 1.62
C ASP A 122 -20.66 -2.45 2.44
N ILE A 123 -19.40 -2.76 2.71
CA ILE A 123 -18.47 -1.91 3.47
C ILE A 123 -17.31 -1.50 2.57
N GLU A 124 -17.17 -0.19 2.34
CA GLU A 124 -16.10 0.41 1.56
C GLU A 124 -15.32 1.43 2.40
N VAL A 125 -14.03 1.61 2.07
CA VAL A 125 -13.17 2.67 2.61
C VAL A 125 -12.60 3.50 1.47
N LEU A 126 -12.20 4.73 1.81
CA LEU A 126 -11.50 5.58 0.86
C LEU A 126 -10.01 5.19 0.82
N ALA A 127 -9.55 4.72 -0.34
CA ALA A 127 -8.21 4.19 -0.56
C ALA A 127 -7.49 4.97 -1.68
N LEU A 128 -6.16 5.01 -1.63
CA LEU A 128 -5.30 5.73 -2.57
C LEU A 128 -4.75 4.77 -3.63
N ASP A 129 -4.91 5.13 -4.90
CA ASP A 129 -4.33 4.37 -6.02
C ASP A 129 -2.93 4.86 -6.44
N GLY A 130 -2.32 4.15 -7.39
CA GLY A 130 -1.00 4.50 -7.94
C GLY A 130 -0.95 5.85 -8.66
N ASP A 131 -2.10 6.40 -9.04
CA ASP A 131 -2.23 7.70 -9.69
C ASP A 131 -2.43 8.86 -8.69
N GLU A 132 -2.31 8.57 -7.39
CA GLU A 132 -2.60 9.48 -6.28
C GLU A 132 -4.06 9.95 -6.26
N LYS A 133 -4.99 9.11 -6.74
CA LYS A 133 -6.43 9.33 -6.70
C LYS A 133 -7.09 8.56 -5.58
N LEU A 134 -8.08 9.18 -4.94
CA LEU A 134 -8.84 8.57 -3.85
C LEU A 134 -10.11 7.93 -4.38
N LYS A 135 -10.27 6.62 -4.16
CA LYS A 135 -11.40 5.81 -4.64
C LYS A 135 -12.02 5.00 -3.51
N TRP A 136 -13.31 4.75 -3.60
CA TRP A 136 -13.99 3.78 -2.74
C TRP A 136 -13.53 2.38 -3.11
N SER A 137 -13.16 1.58 -2.11
CA SER A 137 -12.71 0.21 -2.29
C SER A 137 -13.26 -0.65 -1.17
N SER A 138 -13.72 -1.86 -1.51
CA SER A 138 -14.37 -2.78 -0.58
C SER A 138 -13.40 -3.32 0.46
N VAL A 139 -13.91 -3.45 1.69
CA VAL A 139 -13.18 -4.09 2.79
C VAL A 139 -13.49 -5.57 2.78
N SER A 140 -12.45 -6.40 2.72
CA SER A 140 -12.57 -7.87 2.71
C SER A 140 -12.57 -8.45 4.12
N THR A 141 -11.65 -8.01 4.98
CA THR A 141 -11.50 -8.55 6.33
C THR A 141 -11.23 -7.45 7.36
N LEU A 142 -11.69 -7.71 8.58
CA LEU A 142 -11.52 -6.87 9.75
C LEU A 142 -10.65 -7.61 10.78
N ASN A 143 -9.61 -6.94 11.28
CA ASN A 143 -8.63 -7.57 12.16
C ASN A 143 -8.54 -6.82 13.49
N ARG A 144 -8.43 -7.54 14.61
CA ARG A 144 -7.96 -6.98 15.89
C ARG A 144 -6.89 -7.85 16.53
N SER A 145 -5.99 -7.21 17.28
CA SER A 145 -4.92 -7.90 18.01
C SER A 145 -4.64 -7.24 19.35
N LYS A 146 -3.94 -7.94 20.25
CA LYS A 146 -3.54 -7.38 21.54
C LYS A 146 -2.63 -6.17 21.35
N SER A 147 -2.99 -5.09 22.01
CA SER A 147 -2.30 -3.82 21.95
C SER A 147 -0.91 -3.88 22.62
N PRO A 148 0.14 -3.30 22.01
CA PRO A 148 1.43 -3.15 22.67
C PRO A 148 1.36 -2.15 23.83
N SER A 149 2.40 -2.10 24.67
CA SER A 149 2.48 -1.14 25.78
C SER A 149 2.51 0.32 25.31
N THR A 150 3.07 0.57 24.13
CA THR A 150 3.26 1.90 23.55
C THR A 150 2.78 1.98 22.11
N LEU A 151 2.23 3.13 21.72
CA LEU A 151 1.80 3.48 20.36
C LEU A 151 2.55 4.71 19.86
N LEU A 152 2.67 4.83 18.55
CA LEU A 152 3.27 5.95 17.84
C LEU A 152 2.21 7.00 17.52
N GLU A 153 2.36 8.22 18.05
CA GLU A 153 1.55 9.41 17.72
C GLU A 153 2.35 10.30 16.76
N ILE A 154 1.80 10.52 15.56
CA ILE A 154 2.41 11.35 14.51
C ILE A 154 1.58 12.63 14.33
N LYS A 155 2.26 13.79 14.23
CA LYS A 155 1.62 15.08 13.90
C LYS A 155 2.24 15.72 12.67
N THR A 156 1.39 16.15 11.75
CA THR A 156 1.80 16.75 10.49
C THR A 156 1.74 18.29 10.52
N ALA A 157 2.37 18.94 9.54
CA ALA A 157 2.47 20.40 9.48
C ALA A 157 1.13 21.10 9.24
N SER A 158 0.16 20.44 8.59
CA SER A 158 -1.22 20.95 8.48
C SER A 158 -2.07 20.69 9.74
N GLY A 159 -1.48 20.13 10.79
CA GLY A 159 -2.13 19.89 12.07
C GLY A 159 -2.99 18.62 12.13
N ARG A 160 -2.72 17.63 11.25
CA ARG A 160 -3.35 16.30 11.36
C ARG A 160 -2.58 15.45 12.35
N GLN A 161 -3.30 14.51 12.93
CA GLN A 161 -2.76 13.54 13.87
C GLN A 161 -3.19 12.14 13.49
N ILE A 162 -2.32 11.16 13.72
CA ILE A 162 -2.66 9.74 13.65
C ILE A 162 -1.94 8.97 14.76
N THR A 163 -2.60 7.95 15.31
CA THR A 163 -2.02 7.06 16.32
C THR A 163 -2.06 5.61 15.84
N ALA A 164 -0.87 4.99 15.72
CA ALA A 164 -0.73 3.62 15.23
C ALA A 164 0.37 2.85 15.98
N THR A 165 0.52 1.56 15.73
CA THR A 165 1.65 0.76 16.26
C THR A 165 2.98 1.19 15.62
N ASP A 166 4.11 0.96 16.30
CA ASP A 166 5.46 1.27 15.75
C ASP A 166 5.70 0.60 14.39
N PHE A 167 5.09 -0.56 14.13
CA PHE A 167 5.26 -1.31 12.88
C PHE A 167 4.17 -1.06 11.85
N HIS A 168 3.20 -0.18 12.13
CA HIS A 168 2.16 0.14 11.16
C HIS A 168 2.77 0.77 9.90
N SER A 169 2.31 0.31 8.73
CA SER A 169 2.82 0.81 7.45
C SER A 169 2.10 2.09 7.05
N PHE A 170 2.88 3.12 6.81
CA PHE A 170 2.47 4.35 6.17
C PHE A 170 2.89 4.33 4.71
N VAL A 171 2.51 5.38 4.00
CA VAL A 171 2.85 5.54 2.59
C VAL A 171 3.68 6.80 2.42
N THR A 172 4.74 6.72 1.62
CA THR A 172 5.54 7.89 1.21
C THR A 172 5.80 7.86 -0.29
N ARG A 173 6.38 8.93 -0.82
CA ARG A 173 6.69 9.06 -2.25
C ARG A 173 8.21 9.05 -2.48
N LYS A 174 8.70 8.10 -3.27
CA LYS A 174 10.11 7.98 -3.68
C LYS A 174 10.20 7.74 -5.19
N SER A 175 11.05 8.51 -5.88
CA SER A 175 11.32 8.36 -7.33
C SER A 175 10.06 8.26 -8.22
N ASN A 176 9.09 9.15 -8.02
CA ASN A 176 7.77 9.18 -8.69
C ASN A 176 6.87 7.97 -8.45
N ARG A 177 7.14 7.17 -7.39
CA ARG A 177 6.29 6.06 -6.99
C ARG A 177 5.85 6.20 -5.55
N ILE A 178 4.66 5.67 -5.29
CA ILE A 178 4.10 5.49 -3.95
C ILE A 178 4.72 4.22 -3.38
N VAL A 179 5.33 4.32 -2.20
CA VAL A 179 6.01 3.20 -1.54
C VAL A 179 5.59 3.12 -0.07
N PRO A 180 5.43 1.91 0.49
CA PRO A 180 5.18 1.75 1.91
C PRO A 180 6.44 2.10 2.73
N ILE A 181 6.24 2.59 3.96
CA ILE A 181 7.28 2.86 4.95
C ILE A 181 6.76 2.50 6.34
N SER A 182 7.57 1.82 7.15
CA SER A 182 7.16 1.45 8.51
C SER A 182 7.14 2.68 9.43
N GLY A 183 6.22 2.71 10.40
CA GLY A 183 6.14 3.77 11.41
C GLY A 183 7.45 3.98 12.17
N LYS A 184 8.23 2.92 12.40
CA LYS A 184 9.54 2.96 13.08
C LYS A 184 10.60 3.69 12.25
N ASP A 185 10.50 3.64 10.93
CA ASP A 185 11.46 4.23 10.00
C ASP A 185 11.06 5.66 9.60
N LEU A 186 9.91 6.15 10.09
CA LEU A 186 9.50 7.53 9.86
C LEU A 186 10.32 8.49 10.70
N GLU A 187 10.83 9.53 10.05
CA GLU A 187 11.58 10.61 10.68
C GLU A 187 10.83 11.95 10.59
N VAL A 188 11.14 12.87 11.51
CA VAL A 188 10.63 14.24 11.45
C VAL A 188 11.18 14.92 10.20
N GLY A 189 10.30 15.26 9.26
CA GLY A 189 10.67 15.80 7.96
C GLY A 189 10.13 14.99 6.79
N ASP A 190 9.84 13.71 7.02
CA ASP A 190 9.18 12.84 6.04
C ASP A 190 7.78 13.37 5.70
N ARG A 191 7.26 12.95 4.55
CA ARG A 191 5.94 13.35 4.06
C ARG A 191 5.03 12.15 3.88
N ILE A 192 3.83 12.26 4.43
CA ILE A 192 2.76 11.27 4.34
C ILE A 192 1.54 11.88 3.65
N PRO A 193 0.77 11.06 2.90
CA PRO A 193 -0.37 11.54 2.14
C PRO A 193 -1.54 11.89 3.06
N VAL A 194 -2.07 13.11 2.87
CA VAL A 194 -3.28 13.59 3.54
C VAL A 194 -4.32 13.94 2.49
N MET A 195 -5.52 13.39 2.64
CA MET A 195 -6.68 13.65 1.82
C MET A 195 -6.92 15.14 1.61
N SER A 196 -7.03 15.53 0.35
CA SER A 196 -7.42 16.88 -0.09
C SER A 196 -8.72 16.90 -0.90
N PHE A 197 -9.21 15.72 -1.28
CA PHE A 197 -10.47 15.54 -2.00
C PHE A 197 -11.32 14.43 -1.35
N LEU A 198 -12.61 14.70 -1.17
CA LEU A 198 -13.60 13.71 -0.71
C LEU A 198 -14.64 13.50 -1.81
N PRO A 199 -14.79 12.28 -2.37
CA PRO A 199 -15.78 12.02 -3.42
C PRO A 199 -17.22 12.30 -2.99
N GLU A 200 -18.03 12.79 -3.92
CA GLU A 200 -19.45 13.00 -3.69
C GLU A 200 -20.19 11.66 -3.54
N ASN A 201 -21.20 11.68 -2.69
CA ASN A 201 -22.13 10.58 -2.49
C ASN A 201 -23.50 11.26 -2.44
N CYS A 202 -24.43 10.88 -3.30
CA CYS A 202 -25.56 11.75 -3.70
C CYS A 202 -26.84 11.47 -2.90
N VAL A 203 -26.79 11.53 -1.57
CA VAL A 203 -28.03 11.42 -0.75
C VAL A 203 -28.80 12.75 -0.81
N GLU A 204 -30.06 12.68 -1.23
CA GLU A 204 -30.90 13.87 -1.46
C GLU A 204 -31.86 14.19 -0.31
N THR A 205 -32.21 13.21 0.53
CA THR A 205 -33.15 13.41 1.63
C THR A 205 -32.71 12.63 2.87
N ILE A 206 -33.07 13.15 4.05
CA ILE A 206 -32.92 12.44 5.32
C ILE A 206 -34.30 12.16 5.91
N SER A 207 -34.59 10.89 6.19
CA SER A 207 -35.84 10.46 6.84
C SER A 207 -35.74 10.63 8.35
N LEU A 208 -36.59 11.47 8.93
CA LEU A 208 -36.73 11.58 10.38
C LEU A 208 -37.52 10.39 10.97
N GLU A 209 -38.33 9.72 10.15
CA GLU A 209 -39.09 8.53 10.51
C GLU A 209 -38.17 7.34 10.78
N GLU A 210 -37.17 7.10 9.91
CA GLU A 210 -36.16 6.04 10.09
C GLU A 210 -35.40 6.15 11.42
N HIS A 211 -35.27 7.36 11.96
CA HIS A 211 -34.55 7.62 13.20
C HIS A 211 -35.49 7.88 14.40
N SER A 212 -36.80 7.71 14.24
CA SER A 212 -37.79 8.08 15.26
C SER A 212 -37.63 7.31 16.58
N GLU A 213 -37.34 6.02 16.52
CA GLU A 213 -37.06 5.19 17.70
C GLU A 213 -35.77 5.59 18.44
N GLU A 214 -34.72 5.97 17.69
CA GLU A 214 -33.46 6.45 18.26
C GLU A 214 -33.58 7.84 18.89
N ILE A 215 -34.36 8.72 18.25
CA ILE A 215 -34.54 10.12 18.66
C ILE A 215 -35.46 10.22 19.88
N SER A 216 -36.38 9.27 20.03
CA SER A 216 -37.41 9.32 21.07
C SER A 216 -37.77 7.94 21.63
N PRO A 217 -36.85 7.27 22.34
CA PRO A 217 -37.17 6.00 22.99
C PRO A 217 -38.32 6.19 23.97
N ASN A 218 -39.39 5.39 23.82
CA ASN A 218 -40.61 5.39 24.63
C ASN A 218 -41.63 6.52 24.38
N VAL A 219 -41.67 7.11 23.19
CA VAL A 219 -42.77 8.01 22.79
C VAL A 219 -43.31 7.57 21.44
N ASP A 220 -44.61 7.27 21.36
CA ASP A 220 -45.28 6.92 20.11
C ASP A 220 -45.23 8.10 19.14
N VAL A 221 -44.50 7.93 18.04
CA VAL A 221 -44.47 8.89 16.93
C VAL A 221 -45.53 8.47 15.93
N THR A 222 -46.62 9.23 15.85
CA THR A 222 -47.70 8.99 14.88
C THR A 222 -47.40 9.75 13.59
N LYS A 223 -47.40 9.04 12.45
CA LYS A 223 -47.34 9.62 11.11
C LYS A 223 -48.73 9.99 10.63
N THR A 224 -48.91 11.25 10.23
CA THR A 224 -50.13 11.74 9.59
C THR A 224 -49.75 12.36 8.24
N GLY A 225 -49.89 11.60 7.16
CA GLY A 225 -49.38 12.00 5.84
C GLY A 225 -47.84 12.04 5.82
N GLU A 226 -47.26 13.11 5.30
CA GLU A 226 -45.80 13.36 5.24
C GLU A 226 -45.25 14.05 6.51
N ARG A 227 -46.00 14.01 7.63
CA ARG A 227 -45.64 14.72 8.86
C ARG A 227 -45.66 13.82 10.08
N LEU A 228 -44.77 14.10 11.03
CA LEU A 228 -44.60 13.37 12.29
C LEU A 228 -45.11 14.21 13.47
N LYS A 229 -45.81 13.55 14.40
CA LYS A 229 -46.26 14.11 15.69
C LYS A 229 -46.02 13.11 16.82
N THR A 230 -45.83 13.60 18.04
CA THR A 230 -45.68 12.77 19.26
C THR A 230 -46.98 12.69 20.07
N THR A 231 -47.78 13.75 20.03
CA THR A 231 -49.12 13.82 20.64
C THR A 231 -50.04 14.68 19.78
N SER A 232 -51.36 14.57 19.98
CA SER A 232 -52.36 15.40 19.28
C SER A 232 -52.14 16.91 19.46
N LYS A 233 -51.53 17.34 20.57
CA LYS A 233 -51.16 18.73 20.89
C LYS A 233 -49.74 19.13 20.46
N SER A 234 -48.90 18.18 20.04
CA SER A 234 -47.53 18.48 19.60
C SER A 234 -47.52 19.10 18.21
N LYS A 235 -46.58 20.03 17.98
CA LYS A 235 -46.34 20.61 16.67
C LYS A 235 -45.83 19.53 15.71
N SER A 236 -46.43 19.45 14.53
CA SER A 236 -45.95 18.52 13.49
C SER A 236 -44.67 19.01 12.85
N ILE A 237 -43.77 18.08 12.55
CA ILE A 237 -42.56 18.32 11.74
C ILE A 237 -42.63 17.47 10.46
N PRO A 238 -41.89 17.82 9.39
CA PRO A 238 -41.82 16.97 8.21
C PRO A 238 -41.21 15.60 8.54
N ALA A 239 -41.68 14.55 7.86
CA ALA A 239 -41.17 13.19 8.00
C ALA A 239 -39.81 12.99 7.35
N SER A 240 -39.46 13.82 6.37
CA SER A 240 -38.16 13.87 5.71
C SER A 240 -37.74 15.31 5.47
N LEU A 241 -36.44 15.60 5.55
CA LEU A 241 -35.88 16.89 5.16
C LEU A 241 -35.10 16.74 3.85
N PRO A 242 -35.28 17.65 2.88
CA PRO A 242 -34.41 17.70 1.72
C PRO A 242 -32.99 18.11 2.14
N LEU A 243 -31.98 17.42 1.65
CA LEU A 243 -30.58 17.79 1.81
C LEU A 243 -30.21 18.82 0.75
N ASP A 244 -30.80 20.01 0.88
CA ASP A 244 -30.58 21.15 0.01
C ASP A 244 -29.76 22.25 0.70
N LYS A 245 -29.52 23.34 -0.02
CA LYS A 245 -28.68 24.45 0.45
C LYS A 245 -29.26 25.18 1.68
N LEU A 246 -30.59 25.29 1.79
CA LEU A 246 -31.24 25.97 2.92
C LEU A 246 -31.22 25.10 4.18
N THR A 247 -31.50 23.80 4.04
CA THR A 247 -31.37 22.83 5.13
C THR A 247 -29.92 22.73 5.61
N GLY A 248 -28.97 22.70 4.67
CA GLY A 248 -27.54 22.80 4.98
C GLY A 248 -27.22 24.06 5.79
N PHE A 249 -27.69 25.22 5.33
CA PHE A 249 -27.47 26.49 6.04
C PHE A 249 -27.97 26.47 7.48
N PHE A 250 -29.16 25.91 7.74
CA PHE A 250 -29.68 25.74 9.09
C PHE A 250 -28.75 24.89 9.98
N PHE A 251 -28.29 23.73 9.51
CA PHE A 251 -27.36 22.90 10.30
C PHE A 251 -26.02 23.61 10.54
N GLY A 252 -25.49 24.31 9.53
CA GLY A 252 -24.29 25.13 9.67
C GLY A 252 -24.45 26.21 10.73
N ALA A 253 -25.58 26.91 10.69
CA ALA A 253 -25.90 27.96 11.65
C ALA A 253 -26.08 27.42 13.08
N TYR A 254 -26.71 26.25 13.21
CA TYR A 254 -26.81 25.56 14.50
C TYR A 254 -25.44 25.16 15.05
N LEU A 255 -24.56 24.64 14.20
CA LEU A 255 -23.22 24.23 14.60
C LEU A 255 -22.37 25.42 15.07
N ALA A 256 -22.54 26.59 14.48
CA ALA A 256 -21.90 27.83 14.96
C ALA A 256 -22.57 28.33 16.26
N GLU A 257 -23.78 28.87 16.15
CA GLU A 257 -24.41 29.69 17.20
C GLU A 257 -25.64 29.04 17.84
N GLY A 258 -25.96 27.82 17.44
CA GLY A 258 -27.13 27.09 17.92
C GLY A 258 -26.98 26.46 19.30
N SER A 259 -28.11 26.35 20.00
CA SER A 259 -28.28 25.60 21.24
C SER A 259 -29.63 24.90 21.27
N ALA A 260 -29.63 23.59 21.54
CA ALA A 260 -30.86 22.81 21.68
C ALA A 260 -31.17 22.49 23.15
N THR A 261 -32.41 22.76 23.55
CA THR A 261 -33.00 22.34 24.82
C THR A 261 -33.82 21.06 24.61
N ARG A 262 -34.58 20.62 25.63
CA ARG A 262 -35.48 19.46 25.49
C ARG A 262 -36.63 19.68 24.50
N SER A 263 -37.02 20.93 24.27
CA SER A 263 -38.25 21.29 23.54
C SER A 263 -38.05 22.34 22.45
N GLN A 264 -36.88 22.96 22.39
CA GLN A 264 -36.61 24.10 21.51
C GLN A 264 -35.20 24.06 20.94
N VAL A 265 -35.05 24.48 19.70
CA VAL A 265 -33.76 24.82 19.08
C VAL A 265 -33.68 26.33 18.97
N ASN A 266 -32.60 26.93 19.48
CA ASN A 266 -32.37 28.37 19.47
C ASN A 266 -31.10 28.67 18.65
N ILE A 267 -31.13 29.69 17.81
CA ILE A 267 -29.96 30.24 17.11
C ILE A 267 -29.98 31.75 17.32
N PHE A 268 -28.84 32.33 17.68
CA PHE A 268 -28.70 33.76 18.01
C PHE A 268 -27.74 34.42 17.04
N ASN A 269 -28.17 35.43 16.29
CA ASN A 269 -27.30 36.23 15.42
C ASN A 269 -27.82 37.67 15.30
N SER A 270 -26.92 38.64 15.13
CA SER A 270 -27.27 40.06 14.94
C SER A 270 -27.54 40.46 13.48
N ASP A 271 -27.18 39.62 12.50
CA ASP A 271 -27.30 39.93 11.07
C ASP A 271 -28.68 39.52 10.52
N GLU A 272 -29.41 40.49 9.96
CA GLU A 272 -30.76 40.28 9.40
C GLU A 272 -30.78 39.30 8.22
N GLU A 273 -29.77 39.32 7.32
CA GLU A 273 -29.70 38.39 6.18
C GLU A 273 -29.41 36.95 6.64
N TYR A 274 -28.74 36.78 7.77
CA TYR A 274 -28.50 35.48 8.38
C TYR A 274 -29.79 34.90 8.96
N ILE A 275 -30.55 35.71 9.70
CA ILE A 275 -31.83 35.32 10.29
C ILE A 275 -32.88 35.06 9.20
N SER A 276 -32.97 35.90 8.17
CA SER A 276 -33.91 35.71 7.05
C SER A 276 -33.72 34.35 6.37
N ARG A 277 -32.49 33.85 6.21
CA ARG A 277 -32.25 32.50 5.67
C ARG A 277 -32.73 31.38 6.58
N LEU A 278 -32.70 31.57 7.90
CA LEU A 278 -33.27 30.60 8.85
C LEU A 278 -34.79 30.57 8.78
N GLN A 279 -35.41 31.73 8.54
CA GLN A 279 -36.85 31.86 8.30
C GLN A 279 -37.23 31.15 6.99
N ASP A 280 -36.50 31.41 5.90
CA ASP A 280 -36.72 30.73 4.60
C ASP A 280 -36.66 29.20 4.73
N PHE A 281 -35.69 28.68 5.49
CA PHE A 281 -35.60 27.24 5.77
C PHE A 281 -36.84 26.73 6.51
N ALA A 282 -37.28 27.43 7.56
CA ALA A 282 -38.41 27.00 8.36
C ALA A 282 -39.73 27.07 7.59
N ASP A 283 -39.91 28.09 6.77
CA ASP A 283 -41.05 28.21 5.85
C ASP A 283 -41.06 27.08 4.82
N GLN A 284 -39.91 26.78 4.22
CA GLN A 284 -39.77 25.68 3.25
C GLN A 284 -40.03 24.31 3.89
N ALA A 285 -39.50 24.07 5.09
CA ALA A 285 -39.71 22.82 5.82
C ALA A 285 -41.11 22.74 6.46
N GLY A 286 -41.88 23.83 6.43
CA GLY A 286 -43.16 23.97 7.13
C GLY A 286 -43.03 23.76 8.64
N ILE A 287 -41.99 24.30 9.25
CA ILE A 287 -41.70 24.22 10.69
C ILE A 287 -42.06 25.56 11.34
N GLU A 288 -42.92 25.52 12.36
CA GLU A 288 -43.26 26.73 13.11
C GLU A 288 -42.07 27.24 13.93
N TYR A 289 -41.75 28.52 13.75
CA TYR A 289 -40.70 29.23 14.48
C TYR A 289 -41.23 30.50 15.15
N SER A 290 -40.44 31.04 16.07
CA SER A 290 -40.63 32.37 16.66
C SER A 290 -39.34 33.17 16.57
N PHE A 291 -39.46 34.46 16.28
CA PHE A 291 -38.36 35.40 16.25
C PHE A 291 -38.56 36.47 17.32
N THR A 292 -37.53 36.73 18.10
CA THR A 292 -37.52 37.80 19.11
C THR A 292 -36.21 38.56 19.04
N GLU A 293 -36.27 39.89 19.09
CA GLU A 293 -35.08 40.72 19.26
C GLU A 293 -34.83 40.91 20.75
N GLU A 294 -33.64 40.52 21.20
CA GLU A 294 -33.19 40.70 22.58
C GLU A 294 -32.03 41.71 22.61
N GLU A 295 -32.06 42.69 23.51
CA GLU A 295 -30.90 43.56 23.77
C GLU A 295 -29.86 42.78 24.60
N GLY A 296 -28.76 42.37 23.97
CA GLY A 296 -27.62 41.73 24.64
C GLY A 296 -26.55 42.74 25.07
N GLU A 297 -25.53 42.26 25.80
CA GLU A 297 -24.38 43.07 26.25
C GLU A 297 -23.59 43.73 25.10
N PHE A 298 -23.71 43.22 23.87
CA PHE A 298 -22.98 43.68 22.68
C PHE A 298 -23.90 44.27 21.59
N GLY A 299 -25.19 44.49 21.87
CA GLY A 299 -26.19 45.04 20.94
C GLY A 299 -27.44 44.16 20.79
N ALA A 300 -28.39 44.62 19.95
CA ALA A 300 -29.59 43.85 19.62
C ALA A 300 -29.21 42.58 18.85
N ALA A 301 -29.60 41.42 19.37
CA ALA A 301 -29.40 40.12 18.75
C ALA A 301 -30.76 39.49 18.43
N GLY A 302 -30.91 39.03 17.19
CA GLY A 302 -32.07 38.29 16.75
C GLY A 302 -31.99 36.85 17.25
N ARG A 303 -33.01 36.42 17.99
CA ARG A 303 -33.16 35.03 18.44
C ARG A 303 -34.18 34.32 17.58
N PHE A 304 -33.72 33.34 16.80
CA PHE A 304 -34.55 32.43 16.04
C PHE A 304 -34.80 31.14 16.84
N THR A 305 -36.06 30.80 17.09
CA THR A 305 -36.44 29.65 17.92
C THR A 305 -37.43 28.72 17.23
N ILE A 306 -37.08 27.44 17.10
CA ILE A 306 -38.00 26.37 16.68
C ILE A 306 -38.56 25.67 17.91
N ASN A 307 -39.87 25.74 18.09
CA ASN A 307 -40.58 25.19 19.26
C ASN A 307 -41.07 23.76 19.00
N SER A 308 -40.15 22.80 18.83
CA SER A 308 -40.48 21.40 18.62
C SER A 308 -39.57 20.46 19.40
N SER A 309 -40.15 19.63 20.26
CA SER A 309 -39.42 18.61 21.03
C SER A 309 -38.80 17.53 20.15
N LEU A 310 -39.53 17.08 19.13
CA LEU A 310 -39.05 16.04 18.21
C LEU A 310 -37.88 16.57 17.37
N PHE A 311 -38.00 17.80 16.85
CA PHE A 311 -36.92 18.43 16.09
C PHE A 311 -35.70 18.76 16.96
N ALA A 312 -35.91 19.24 18.20
CA ALA A 312 -34.82 19.50 19.13
C ALA A 312 -34.03 18.23 19.49
N ARG A 313 -34.74 17.09 19.68
CA ARG A 313 -34.09 15.80 19.88
C ARG A 313 -33.34 15.33 18.63
N PHE A 314 -33.91 15.50 17.44
CA PHE A 314 -33.24 15.20 16.17
C PHE A 314 -31.91 15.98 16.06
N VAL A 315 -31.95 17.29 16.19
CA VAL A 315 -30.75 18.15 16.09
C VAL A 315 -29.73 17.79 17.19
N LYS A 316 -30.19 17.56 18.43
CA LYS A 316 -29.32 17.14 19.54
C LYS A 316 -28.63 15.80 19.27
N ARG A 317 -29.33 14.85 18.66
CA ARG A 317 -28.79 13.51 18.34
C ARG A 317 -27.68 13.59 17.31
N PHE A 318 -27.87 14.38 16.25
CA PHE A 318 -26.96 14.41 15.11
C PHE A 318 -25.87 15.48 15.20
N CYS A 319 -26.11 16.57 15.92
CA CYS A 319 -25.19 17.71 15.98
C CYS A 319 -24.65 18.00 17.37
N GLY A 320 -25.10 17.28 18.41
CA GLY A 320 -24.74 17.54 19.81
C GLY A 320 -25.36 18.82 20.37
N THR A 321 -25.06 19.12 21.64
CA THR A 321 -25.56 20.32 22.34
C THR A 321 -24.46 21.19 22.93
N GLY A 322 -23.56 20.62 23.74
CA GLY A 322 -22.48 21.40 24.35
C GLY A 322 -21.48 21.89 23.31
N SER A 323 -20.86 23.05 23.51
CA SER A 323 -19.89 23.61 22.56
C SER A 323 -18.69 22.70 22.27
N ALA A 324 -18.32 21.82 23.21
CA ALA A 324 -17.30 20.79 23.03
C ALA A 324 -17.83 19.46 22.47
N GLU A 325 -19.15 19.24 22.52
CA GLU A 325 -19.82 18.02 22.04
C GLU A 325 -20.35 18.15 20.62
N LYS A 326 -20.41 19.37 20.07
CA LYS A 326 -20.93 19.60 18.72
C LYS A 326 -20.13 18.81 17.69
N GLU A 327 -20.81 18.23 16.72
CA GLU A 327 -20.17 17.50 15.62
C GLU A 327 -20.97 17.66 14.32
N VAL A 328 -20.29 17.53 13.18
CA VAL A 328 -20.97 17.53 11.88
C VAL A 328 -21.84 16.27 11.80
N PRO A 329 -23.11 16.38 11.39
CA PRO A 329 -24.00 15.23 11.34
C PRO A 329 -23.55 14.22 10.28
N ASP A 330 -23.62 12.92 10.60
CA ASP A 330 -23.13 11.81 9.74
C ASP A 330 -23.68 11.88 8.30
N PHE A 331 -24.94 12.27 8.13
CA PHE A 331 -25.55 12.39 6.80
C PHE A 331 -24.95 13.52 5.93
N ALA A 332 -24.30 14.52 6.52
CA ALA A 332 -23.66 15.61 5.77
C ALA A 332 -22.51 15.11 4.88
N TYR A 333 -21.80 14.07 5.32
CA TYR A 333 -20.73 13.46 4.53
C TYR A 333 -21.28 12.68 3.33
N SER A 334 -22.55 12.28 3.38
CA SER A 334 -23.26 11.59 2.29
C SER A 334 -24.13 12.52 1.46
N ALA A 335 -24.14 13.83 1.73
CA ALA A 335 -25.04 14.76 1.08
C ALA A 335 -24.41 15.35 -0.19
N ARG A 336 -25.26 15.84 -1.09
CA ARG A 336 -24.84 16.58 -2.29
C ARG A 336 -24.04 17.85 -1.97
N GLU A 337 -23.25 18.30 -2.94
CA GLU A 337 -22.48 19.56 -2.83
C GLU A 337 -23.33 20.75 -2.36
N ASP A 338 -24.59 20.85 -2.79
CA ASP A 338 -25.50 21.97 -2.44
C ASP A 338 -25.75 22.08 -0.93
N PHE A 339 -26.02 20.95 -0.27
CA PHE A 339 -26.19 20.89 1.19
C PHE A 339 -24.90 21.24 1.92
N VAL A 340 -23.79 20.64 1.50
CA VAL A 340 -22.49 20.85 2.14
C VAL A 340 -22.07 22.32 2.00
N ALA A 341 -22.29 22.93 0.83
CA ALA A 341 -22.06 24.36 0.60
C ALA A 341 -22.93 25.21 1.52
N GLY A 342 -24.22 24.86 1.68
CA GLY A 342 -25.12 25.49 2.64
C GLY A 342 -24.60 25.43 4.08
N LEU A 343 -24.20 24.23 4.54
CA LEU A 343 -23.70 23.98 5.89
C LEU A 343 -22.42 24.75 6.17
N LEU A 344 -21.43 24.68 5.28
CA LEU A 344 -20.21 25.47 5.41
C LEU A 344 -20.53 26.96 5.42
N LYS A 345 -21.43 27.43 4.55
CA LYS A 345 -21.83 28.84 4.50
C LYS A 345 -22.45 29.30 5.82
N GLY A 346 -23.40 28.56 6.38
CA GLY A 346 -24.01 28.87 7.68
C GLY A 346 -22.98 28.89 8.80
N TYR A 347 -22.08 27.89 8.83
CA TYR A 347 -21.05 27.79 9.85
C TYR A 347 -20.02 28.94 9.80
N PHE A 348 -19.51 29.28 8.61
CA PHE A 348 -18.58 30.40 8.43
C PHE A 348 -19.26 31.78 8.54
N ASP A 349 -20.56 31.88 8.28
CA ASP A 349 -21.32 33.12 8.49
C ASP A 349 -21.60 33.37 9.97
N GLY A 350 -21.75 32.35 10.82
CA GLY A 350 -21.71 32.49 12.27
C GLY A 350 -20.28 32.75 12.77
N ASP A 351 -19.50 31.69 12.94
CA ASP A 351 -18.20 31.73 13.66
C ASP A 351 -17.01 32.18 12.81
N GLY A 352 -17.16 32.30 11.48
CA GLY A 352 -16.03 32.58 10.59
C GLY A 352 -15.52 34.01 10.63
N ASN A 353 -14.21 34.17 10.56
CA ASN A 353 -13.53 35.46 10.44
C ASN A 353 -12.62 35.50 9.21
N VAL A 354 -12.71 36.57 8.41
CA VAL A 354 -12.05 36.71 7.10
C VAL A 354 -10.99 37.80 7.12
N THR A 355 -9.73 37.51 7.43
CA THR A 355 -8.72 38.56 7.58
C THR A 355 -7.96 38.81 6.27
N VAL A 356 -8.20 39.96 5.61
CA VAL A 356 -7.48 40.35 4.38
C VAL A 356 -5.97 40.58 4.63
N PRO A 357 -5.54 41.37 5.64
CA PRO A 357 -4.12 41.52 5.95
C PRO A 357 -3.44 40.19 6.35
N GLY A 358 -4.17 39.35 7.08
CA GLY A 358 -3.74 38.03 7.53
C GLY A 358 -3.82 36.94 6.46
N LYS A 359 -4.34 37.26 5.26
CA LYS A 359 -4.46 36.34 4.11
C LYS A 359 -5.09 34.98 4.45
N MET A 360 -6.15 34.98 5.25
CA MET A 360 -6.81 33.74 5.70
C MET A 360 -8.29 33.92 6.02
N ILE A 361 -9.05 32.84 5.83
CA ILE A 361 -10.39 32.66 6.40
C ILE A 361 -10.23 31.67 7.56
N ARG A 362 -10.72 31.99 8.75
CA ARG A 362 -10.55 31.13 9.93
C ARG A 362 -11.84 30.94 10.71
N VAL A 363 -11.96 29.78 11.36
CA VAL A 363 -13.01 29.45 12.35
C VAL A 363 -12.34 28.83 13.56
N SER A 364 -13.01 28.83 14.70
CA SER A 364 -12.53 28.19 15.93
C SER A 364 -13.68 27.57 16.70
N SER A 365 -13.46 26.41 17.31
CA SER A 365 -14.43 25.72 18.14
C SER A 365 -13.77 25.06 19.35
N ASN A 366 -14.56 24.80 20.39
CA ASN A 366 -14.14 23.96 21.51
C ASN A 366 -14.22 22.46 21.17
N SER A 367 -14.94 22.09 20.09
CA SER A 367 -15.05 20.70 19.65
C SER A 367 -14.01 20.37 18.58
N LYS A 368 -13.16 19.38 18.88
CA LYS A 368 -12.21 18.81 17.89
C LYS A 368 -12.96 18.14 16.73
N ASN A 369 -13.96 17.31 17.05
CA ASN A 369 -14.75 16.57 16.06
C ASN A 369 -15.44 17.48 15.04
N LEU A 370 -15.95 18.64 15.50
CA LEU A 370 -16.56 19.63 14.62
C LEU A 370 -15.54 20.17 13.62
N ILE A 371 -14.36 20.58 14.10
CA ILE A 371 -13.30 21.10 13.24
C ILE A 371 -12.80 20.06 12.24
N ASP A 372 -12.61 18.82 12.68
CA ASP A 372 -12.24 17.71 11.78
C ASP A 372 -13.32 17.44 10.73
N GLY A 373 -14.60 17.52 11.12
CA GLY A 373 -15.72 17.38 10.20
C GLY A 373 -15.81 18.50 9.17
N ILE A 374 -15.67 19.76 9.61
CA ILE A 374 -15.65 20.92 8.71
C ILE A 374 -14.43 20.86 7.77
N CYS A 375 -13.28 20.41 8.26
CA CYS A 375 -12.09 20.16 7.44
C CYS A 375 -12.38 19.12 6.35
N THR A 376 -13.02 18.02 6.71
CA THR A 376 -13.40 16.93 5.78
C THR A 376 -14.42 17.41 4.74
N LEU A 377 -15.40 18.22 5.13
CA LEU A 377 -16.38 18.79 4.20
C LEU A 377 -15.76 19.82 3.24
N LEU A 378 -14.74 20.58 3.67
CA LEU A 378 -13.99 21.50 2.79
C LEU A 378 -13.22 20.74 1.69
N ASN A 379 -12.70 19.54 2.00
CA ASN A 379 -12.04 18.68 1.02
C ASN A 379 -13.00 18.26 -0.12
N ARG A 380 -14.33 18.24 0.08
CA ARG A 380 -15.30 17.99 -1.00
C ARG A 380 -15.18 19.00 -2.15
N PHE A 381 -14.80 20.23 -1.83
CA PHE A 381 -14.60 21.30 -2.82
C PHE A 381 -13.12 21.46 -3.23
N GLY A 382 -12.25 20.50 -2.86
CA GLY A 382 -10.80 20.60 -3.08
C GLY A 382 -10.11 21.70 -2.24
N ILE A 383 -10.73 22.12 -1.13
CA ILE A 383 -10.18 23.16 -0.25
C ILE A 383 -9.39 22.51 0.89
N PHE A 384 -8.06 22.47 0.75
CA PHE A 384 -7.18 21.99 1.82
C PHE A 384 -6.98 23.05 2.91
N SER A 385 -7.39 22.73 4.15
CA SER A 385 -7.35 23.65 5.30
C SER A 385 -6.39 23.21 6.39
N TYR A 386 -5.83 24.15 7.15
CA TYR A 386 -4.91 23.87 8.27
C TYR A 386 -5.65 23.86 9.59
N LYS A 387 -5.28 22.93 10.47
CA LYS A 387 -5.78 22.87 11.84
C LYS A 387 -4.77 23.46 12.79
N THR A 388 -5.25 24.27 13.72
CA THR A 388 -4.45 24.90 14.76
C THR A 388 -5.03 24.58 16.12
N GLN A 389 -4.20 24.65 17.15
CA GLN A 389 -4.65 24.57 18.53
C GLN A 389 -4.07 25.74 19.30
N ASP A 390 -4.93 26.54 19.92
CA ASP A 390 -4.49 27.67 20.73
C ASP A 390 -4.16 27.22 22.16
N ASN A 391 -3.44 28.06 22.92
CA ASN A 391 -3.03 27.83 24.30
C ASN A 391 -4.20 27.55 25.25
N LYS A 392 -5.41 28.00 24.90
CA LYS A 392 -6.67 27.71 25.62
C LYS A 392 -7.31 26.36 25.24
N LYS A 393 -6.60 25.50 24.52
CA LYS A 393 -7.08 24.22 23.95
C LYS A 393 -8.26 24.35 22.97
N GLN A 394 -8.49 25.54 22.42
CA GLN A 394 -9.47 25.72 21.33
C GLN A 394 -8.89 25.21 20.00
N HIS A 395 -9.73 24.59 19.21
CA HIS A 395 -9.39 24.02 17.91
C HIS A 395 -9.75 25.03 16.82
N GLY A 396 -8.74 25.50 16.09
CA GLY A 396 -8.89 26.43 14.97
C GLY A 396 -8.78 25.72 13.63
N LEU A 397 -9.42 26.29 12.62
CA LEU A 397 -9.26 25.90 11.23
C LEU A 397 -9.01 27.12 10.36
N ILE A 398 -8.04 27.02 9.48
CA ILE A 398 -7.56 28.10 8.62
C ILE A 398 -7.64 27.64 7.17
N VAL A 399 -8.46 28.33 6.38
CA VAL A 399 -8.49 28.21 4.92
C VAL A 399 -7.53 29.25 4.33
N PRO A 400 -6.46 28.81 3.63
CA PRO A 400 -5.51 29.71 2.99
C PRO A 400 -6.16 30.57 1.90
N TYR A 401 -5.68 31.81 1.73
CA TYR A 401 -6.21 32.72 0.71
C TYR A 401 -6.14 32.18 -0.73
N LYS A 402 -5.25 31.21 -1.03
CA LYS A 402 -5.18 30.57 -2.36
C LYS A 402 -6.51 29.92 -2.77
N TYR A 403 -7.26 29.42 -1.79
CA TYR A 403 -8.59 28.84 -2.00
C TYR A 403 -9.73 29.85 -1.91
N ALA A 404 -9.46 31.14 -1.69
CA ALA A 404 -10.51 32.16 -1.56
C ALA A 404 -11.37 32.30 -2.83
N GLY A 405 -10.83 31.99 -4.01
CA GLY A 405 -11.59 31.93 -5.26
C GLY A 405 -12.66 30.82 -5.21
N ILE A 406 -12.23 29.58 -4.97
CA ILE A 406 -13.12 28.41 -4.86
C ILE A 406 -14.12 28.60 -3.72
N PHE A 407 -13.64 29.07 -2.56
CA PHE A 407 -14.50 29.36 -1.40
C PHE A 407 -15.60 30.37 -1.76
N ARG A 408 -15.27 31.44 -2.49
CA ARG A 408 -16.23 32.45 -2.91
C ARG A 408 -17.30 31.90 -3.84
N GLU A 409 -16.89 31.06 -4.79
CA GLU A 409 -17.75 30.53 -5.85
C GLU A 409 -18.68 29.43 -5.34
N LYS A 410 -18.12 28.44 -4.61
CA LYS A 410 -18.86 27.26 -4.15
C LYS A 410 -19.62 27.50 -2.86
N ILE A 411 -19.01 28.15 -1.85
CA ILE A 411 -19.59 28.32 -0.51
C ILE A 411 -20.20 29.72 -0.37
N GLY A 412 -19.39 30.76 -0.63
CA GLY A 412 -19.78 32.15 -0.51
C GLY A 412 -20.01 32.60 0.93
N SER A 413 -20.75 33.71 1.10
CA SER A 413 -21.13 34.24 2.41
C SER A 413 -22.42 35.05 2.29
N SER A 414 -23.27 34.88 3.29
CA SER A 414 -24.54 35.59 3.49
C SER A 414 -24.28 37.00 3.93
N ILE A 415 -23.33 37.20 4.83
CA ILE A 415 -23.05 38.50 5.42
C ILE A 415 -22.32 39.41 4.42
N ASN A 416 -22.85 40.60 4.15
CA ASN A 416 -22.29 41.53 3.17
C ASN A 416 -20.84 41.93 3.46
N SER A 417 -20.49 42.15 4.74
CA SER A 417 -19.13 42.51 5.15
C SER A 417 -18.12 41.38 4.87
N LYS A 418 -18.46 40.13 5.21
CA LYS A 418 -17.66 38.93 4.94
C LYS A 418 -17.52 38.70 3.42
N ARG A 419 -18.62 38.82 2.67
CA ARG A 419 -18.62 38.70 1.19
C ARG A 419 -17.64 39.68 0.52
N ARG A 420 -17.61 40.94 0.96
CA ARG A 420 -16.64 41.95 0.47
C ARG A 420 -15.20 41.53 0.79
N ARG A 421 -14.92 41.09 2.03
CA ARG A 421 -13.57 40.66 2.45
C ARG A 421 -13.09 39.42 1.69
N ILE A 422 -13.98 38.44 1.44
CA ILE A 422 -13.67 37.25 0.63
C ILE A 422 -13.38 37.64 -0.82
N LYS A 423 -14.14 38.58 -1.40
CA LYS A 423 -13.87 39.12 -2.74
C LYS A 423 -12.49 39.78 -2.82
N SER A 424 -12.13 40.59 -1.83
CA SER A 424 -10.78 41.19 -1.74
C SER A 424 -9.68 40.13 -1.61
N LEU A 425 -9.87 39.09 -0.79
CA LEU A 425 -8.94 37.97 -0.68
C LEU A 425 -8.79 37.20 -1.99
N SER A 426 -9.90 36.96 -2.70
CA SER A 426 -9.89 36.29 -4.01
C SER A 426 -9.13 37.09 -5.06
N GLN A 427 -9.26 38.42 -5.06
CA GLN A 427 -8.48 39.28 -5.95
C GLN A 427 -6.99 39.25 -5.59
N LEU A 428 -6.66 39.34 -4.29
CA LEU A 428 -5.29 39.24 -3.80
C LEU A 428 -4.66 37.87 -4.15
N ALA A 429 -5.44 36.79 -4.09
CA ALA A 429 -5.00 35.47 -4.54
C ALA A 429 -4.63 35.49 -6.02
N LYS A 430 -5.47 36.08 -6.90
CA LYS A 430 -5.16 36.17 -8.35
C LYS A 430 -3.90 37.00 -8.64
N GLU A 431 -3.69 38.09 -7.91
CA GLU A 431 -2.55 39.01 -8.12
C GLU A 431 -1.23 38.46 -7.58
N PHE A 432 -1.23 37.80 -6.42
CA PHE A 432 0.02 37.38 -5.74
C PHE A 432 0.35 35.89 -5.86
N TRP A 433 -0.63 35.03 -6.13
CA TRP A 433 -0.38 33.59 -6.28
C TRP A 433 0.45 33.27 -7.53
N THR A 434 0.37 34.13 -8.54
CA THR A 434 1.04 34.01 -9.84
C THR A 434 2.53 34.34 -9.80
N GLU A 435 2.97 35.37 -9.05
CA GLU A 435 4.36 35.86 -9.16
C GLU A 435 5.32 35.49 -8.02
N LYS A 436 4.86 35.31 -6.76
CA LYS A 436 5.78 35.22 -5.59
C LYS A 436 5.38 34.26 -4.45
N SER A 437 4.28 33.51 -4.59
CA SER A 437 3.81 32.67 -3.48
C SER A 437 4.61 31.36 -3.34
N GLN A 438 5.09 31.08 -2.13
CA GLN A 438 5.64 29.78 -1.73
C GLN A 438 4.63 29.10 -0.82
N ASP A 439 4.08 27.96 -1.26
CA ASP A 439 3.33 27.06 -0.38
C ASP A 439 4.34 26.12 0.29
N PHE A 440 4.40 26.10 1.62
CA PHE A 440 5.35 25.25 2.34
C PHE A 440 4.76 23.89 2.70
N THR A 441 3.44 23.75 2.63
CA THR A 441 2.71 22.55 3.06
C THR A 441 2.36 21.69 1.85
N ASP A 442 1.70 22.27 0.84
CA ASP A 442 1.33 21.59 -0.41
C ASP A 442 2.51 21.53 -1.38
N MET A 443 3.49 20.73 -0.98
CA MET A 443 4.73 20.48 -1.70
C MET A 443 4.75 19.03 -2.15
N ILE A 444 4.92 18.84 -3.44
CA ILE A 444 5.11 17.53 -4.05
C ILE A 444 6.57 17.12 -3.86
N SER A 445 6.79 15.93 -3.32
CA SER A 445 8.11 15.39 -3.02
C SER A 445 8.49 14.18 -3.86
N GLY A 446 9.78 13.83 -3.85
CA GLY A 446 10.25 12.54 -4.38
C GLY A 446 10.01 12.37 -5.88
N PHE A 447 10.22 13.41 -6.67
CA PHE A 447 10.03 13.37 -8.13
C PHE A 447 11.28 13.04 -8.95
N GLY A 448 12.36 12.66 -8.27
CA GLY A 448 13.64 12.30 -8.86
C GLY A 448 14.17 13.42 -9.76
N ASP A 449 14.72 13.04 -10.90
CA ASP A 449 15.30 13.96 -11.87
C ASP A 449 14.33 14.42 -12.96
N LEU A 450 13.01 14.21 -12.79
CA LEU A 450 12.00 14.47 -13.83
C LEU A 450 12.10 15.89 -14.41
N LEU A 451 12.11 16.91 -13.55
CA LEU A 451 12.24 18.31 -13.98
C LEU A 451 13.59 18.60 -14.64
N TYR A 452 14.66 17.98 -14.17
CA TYR A 452 16.01 18.18 -14.70
C TYR A 452 16.15 17.57 -16.09
N LYS A 453 15.69 16.33 -16.27
CA LYS A 453 15.67 15.61 -17.55
C LYS A 453 14.83 16.34 -18.58
N THR A 454 13.64 16.80 -18.19
CA THR A 454 12.74 17.58 -19.07
C THR A 454 13.38 18.90 -19.49
N ALA A 455 13.95 19.67 -18.55
CA ALA A 455 14.63 20.92 -18.87
C ALA A 455 15.82 20.72 -19.84
N ARG A 456 16.62 19.66 -19.64
CA ARG A 456 17.76 19.33 -20.53
C ARG A 456 17.27 18.99 -21.93
N LYS A 457 16.20 18.20 -22.05
CA LYS A 457 15.58 17.81 -23.32
C LYS A 457 15.03 19.00 -24.11
N LEU A 458 14.54 20.02 -23.41
CA LEU A 458 14.00 21.25 -23.99
C LEU A 458 15.05 22.37 -24.21
N GLY A 459 16.31 22.15 -23.87
CA GLY A 459 17.34 23.21 -23.90
C GLY A 459 17.08 24.35 -22.90
N TYR A 460 16.20 24.15 -21.90
CA TYR A 460 15.89 25.15 -20.88
C TYR A 460 17.00 25.20 -19.83
N PRO A 461 17.46 26.39 -19.37
CA PRO A 461 18.58 26.49 -18.44
C PRO A 461 18.33 25.73 -17.13
N THR A 462 19.09 24.64 -16.92
CA THR A 462 18.89 23.70 -15.80
C THR A 462 19.08 24.35 -14.44
N ARG A 463 19.80 25.47 -14.34
CA ARG A 463 19.98 26.25 -13.10
C ARG A 463 18.66 26.62 -12.41
N TYR A 464 17.58 26.81 -13.17
CA TYR A 464 16.27 27.18 -12.62
C TYR A 464 15.53 25.99 -12.00
N VAL A 465 15.80 24.76 -12.45
CA VAL A 465 15.16 23.53 -11.92
C VAL A 465 16.04 22.77 -10.93
N ASN A 466 17.36 22.96 -11.00
CA ASN A 466 18.34 22.20 -10.22
C ASN A 466 18.10 22.27 -8.70
N ASN A 467 17.66 23.44 -8.20
CA ASN A 467 17.36 23.59 -6.78
C ASN A 467 16.14 22.75 -6.34
N PHE A 468 15.14 22.59 -7.21
CA PHE A 468 13.97 21.75 -6.93
C PHE A 468 14.34 20.27 -6.97
N THR A 469 15.12 19.86 -7.97
CA THR A 469 15.64 18.49 -8.09
C THR A 469 16.52 18.11 -6.90
N LYS A 470 17.47 18.97 -6.49
CA LYS A 470 18.32 18.68 -5.32
C LYS A 470 17.54 18.57 -4.02
N ARG A 471 16.53 19.43 -3.82
CA ARG A 471 15.70 19.43 -2.61
C ARG A 471 14.58 18.40 -2.65
N GLN A 472 14.35 17.74 -3.78
CA GLN A 472 13.26 16.80 -4.03
C GLN A 472 11.89 17.33 -3.56
N ARG A 473 11.63 18.63 -3.77
CA ARG A 473 10.37 19.28 -3.36
C ARG A 473 10.01 20.48 -4.25
N ILE A 474 8.76 20.54 -4.68
CA ILE A 474 8.21 21.64 -5.49
C ILE A 474 6.76 21.91 -5.11
N GLY A 475 6.36 23.17 -5.03
CA GLY A 475 4.96 23.53 -4.75
C GLY A 475 4.08 23.20 -5.95
N ARG A 476 2.85 22.70 -5.70
CA ARG A 476 1.90 22.28 -6.76
C ARG A 476 1.65 23.37 -7.81
N GLY A 477 1.43 24.61 -7.37
CA GLY A 477 1.24 25.75 -8.27
C GLY A 477 2.49 26.11 -9.08
N THR A 478 3.69 25.93 -8.52
CA THR A 478 4.95 26.13 -9.24
C THR A 478 5.14 25.07 -10.29
N LEU A 479 4.84 23.80 -9.99
CA LEU A 479 4.90 22.71 -10.96
C LEU A 479 3.94 22.94 -12.12
N SER A 480 2.71 23.38 -11.85
CA SER A 480 1.74 23.74 -12.90
C SER A 480 2.30 24.78 -13.88
N ARG A 481 2.98 25.82 -13.39
CA ARG A 481 3.62 26.82 -14.28
C ARG A 481 4.74 26.23 -15.12
N TYR A 482 5.50 25.28 -14.57
CA TYR A 482 6.52 24.58 -15.35
C TYR A 482 5.91 23.66 -16.40
N ILE A 483 4.77 23.03 -16.13
CA ILE A 483 4.03 22.24 -17.14
C ILE A 483 3.62 23.14 -18.31
N ASP A 484 3.01 24.30 -18.03
CA ASP A 484 2.60 25.24 -19.07
C ASP A 484 3.82 25.76 -19.87
N LEU A 485 4.89 26.14 -19.17
CA LEU A 485 6.12 26.61 -19.79
C LEU A 485 6.79 25.53 -20.65
N PHE A 486 6.92 24.30 -20.14
CA PHE A 486 7.54 23.19 -20.87
C PHE A 486 6.70 22.76 -22.05
N SER A 487 5.36 22.76 -21.93
CA SER A 487 4.45 22.51 -23.05
C SER A 487 4.64 23.54 -24.16
N TRP A 488 4.68 24.84 -23.81
CA TRP A 488 4.88 25.91 -24.78
C TRP A 488 6.26 25.81 -25.47
N ILE A 489 7.34 25.57 -24.71
CA ILE A 489 8.67 25.41 -25.30
C ILE A 489 8.70 24.20 -26.23
N ALA A 490 8.15 23.06 -25.81
CA ALA A 490 8.10 21.83 -26.59
C ALA A 490 7.39 22.00 -27.94
N GLU A 491 6.30 22.77 -27.97
CA GLU A 491 5.57 23.12 -29.19
C GLU A 491 6.40 24.02 -30.12
N GLU A 492 7.15 24.98 -29.57
CA GLU A 492 8.01 25.88 -30.37
C GLU A 492 9.22 25.16 -30.98
N ILE A 493 9.81 24.18 -30.27
CA ILE A 493 11.01 23.46 -30.72
C ILE A 493 10.73 22.08 -31.34
N ASP A 494 9.45 21.69 -31.45
CA ASP A 494 8.97 20.40 -31.97
C ASP A 494 9.63 19.17 -31.30
N VAL A 495 9.59 19.13 -29.96
CA VAL A 495 10.16 18.03 -29.15
C VAL A 495 9.07 17.34 -28.35
N ASP A 496 8.94 16.02 -28.52
CA ASP A 496 7.97 15.22 -27.78
C ASP A 496 8.38 15.01 -26.31
N ILE A 497 7.58 15.55 -25.39
CA ILE A 497 7.70 15.39 -23.93
C ILE A 497 6.39 14.86 -23.30
N SER A 498 5.59 14.16 -24.08
CA SER A 498 4.24 13.70 -23.67
C SER A 498 4.28 12.85 -22.39
N ASP A 499 5.23 11.92 -22.29
CA ASP A 499 5.42 11.07 -21.10
C ASP A 499 5.76 11.91 -19.86
N GLU A 500 6.74 12.81 -19.95
CA GLU A 500 7.16 13.65 -18.81
C GLU A 500 6.04 14.61 -18.37
N LEU A 501 5.32 15.21 -19.33
CA LEU A 501 4.15 16.04 -19.03
C LEU A 501 3.03 15.23 -18.39
N SER A 502 2.80 13.98 -18.80
CA SER A 502 1.79 13.12 -18.19
C SER A 502 2.08 12.89 -16.70
N MET A 503 3.33 12.57 -16.36
CA MET A 503 3.78 12.36 -14.99
C MET A 503 3.64 13.65 -14.17
N MET A 504 4.06 14.80 -14.71
CA MET A 504 3.90 16.09 -14.01
C MET A 504 2.44 16.47 -13.81
N LYS A 505 1.57 16.21 -14.80
CA LYS A 505 0.12 16.47 -14.70
C LYS A 505 -0.54 15.57 -13.66
N GLN A 506 -0.18 14.28 -13.60
CA GLN A 506 -0.61 13.35 -12.56
C GLN A 506 -0.30 13.90 -11.16
N MET A 507 0.93 14.39 -10.96
CA MET A 507 1.37 14.99 -9.69
C MET A 507 0.56 16.21 -9.27
N VAL A 508 0.23 17.09 -10.23
CA VAL A 508 -0.56 18.29 -9.95
C VAL A 508 -2.01 17.92 -9.64
N ASN A 509 -2.55 16.93 -10.36
CA ASN A 509 -3.93 16.46 -10.22
C ASN A 509 -4.14 15.46 -9.09
N SER A 510 -3.15 15.23 -8.23
CA SER A 510 -3.24 14.35 -7.06
C SER A 510 -4.36 14.76 -6.08
N ASP A 511 -5.12 13.79 -5.57
CA ASP A 511 -6.20 14.00 -4.59
C ASP A 511 -5.65 14.07 -3.14
N VAL A 512 -4.34 13.92 -2.97
CA VAL A 512 -3.66 14.01 -1.68
C VAL A 512 -2.65 15.14 -1.64
N VAL A 513 -2.40 15.65 -0.44
CA VAL A 513 -1.31 16.56 -0.11
C VAL A 513 -0.27 15.77 0.67
N TRP A 514 0.96 15.73 0.17
CA TRP A 514 2.10 15.11 0.83
C TRP A 514 2.57 15.98 2.00
N ASP A 515 1.92 15.82 3.16
CA ASP A 515 2.11 16.68 4.31
C ASP A 515 3.30 16.24 5.17
N ARG A 516 4.05 17.21 5.68
CA ARG A 516 5.31 16.98 6.38
C ARG A 516 5.07 16.60 7.85
N ILE A 517 5.72 15.55 8.33
CA ILE A 517 5.76 15.18 9.73
C ILE A 517 6.56 16.22 10.52
N THR A 518 5.96 16.73 11.59
CA THR A 518 6.55 17.73 12.49
C THR A 518 6.89 17.17 13.86
N LYS A 519 6.20 16.10 14.26
CA LYS A 519 6.36 15.49 15.57
C LYS A 519 6.05 14.00 15.49
N ILE A 520 6.87 13.20 16.15
CA ILE A 520 6.66 11.77 16.38
C ILE A 520 6.91 11.53 17.87
N GLU A 521 5.92 10.96 18.57
CA GLU A 521 6.01 10.66 20.00
C GLU A 521 5.48 9.26 20.29
N ARG A 522 6.03 8.59 21.31
CA ARG A 522 5.46 7.34 21.82
C ARG A 522 4.56 7.62 23.01
N ILE A 523 3.32 7.17 22.94
CA ILE A 523 2.31 7.31 23.99
C ILE A 523 1.93 5.95 24.57
N GLU A 524 1.46 5.91 25.82
CA GLU A 524 0.95 4.67 26.41
C GLU A 524 -0.35 4.23 25.75
N SER A 525 -0.46 2.93 25.52
CA SER A 525 -1.69 2.36 24.99
C SER A 525 -2.80 2.34 26.04
N LYS A 526 -3.95 2.93 25.69
CA LYS A 526 -5.12 3.04 26.58
C LYS A 526 -6.11 1.88 26.47
N HIS A 527 -6.02 1.09 25.40
CA HIS A 527 -6.99 0.05 25.07
C HIS A 527 -6.30 -1.31 24.88
N PRO A 528 -6.90 -2.42 25.32
CA PRO A 528 -6.27 -3.75 25.23
C PRO A 528 -6.09 -4.27 23.79
N TYR A 529 -6.77 -3.67 22.82
CA TYR A 529 -6.73 -4.08 21.42
C TYR A 529 -6.37 -2.94 20.46
N VAL A 530 -5.74 -3.30 19.35
CA VAL A 530 -5.48 -2.48 18.16
C VAL A 530 -6.12 -3.13 16.93
N TYR A 531 -6.46 -2.33 15.92
CA TYR A 531 -7.35 -2.72 14.83
C TYR A 531 -6.76 -2.44 13.44
N ASP A 532 -7.09 -3.26 12.44
CA ASP A 532 -6.70 -3.06 11.04
C ASP A 532 -7.81 -3.48 10.08
N LEU A 533 -7.75 -2.97 8.84
CA LEU A 533 -8.69 -3.28 7.76
C LEU A 533 -7.93 -3.81 6.54
N THR A 534 -8.46 -4.83 5.89
CA THR A 534 -7.86 -5.38 4.66
C THR A 534 -8.68 -4.99 3.43
N VAL A 535 -8.05 -4.17 2.59
CA VAL A 535 -8.50 -3.72 1.27
C VAL A 535 -7.68 -4.46 0.20
N PRO A 536 -8.27 -5.38 -0.59
CA PRO A 536 -7.56 -6.28 -1.49
C PRO A 536 -6.78 -5.62 -2.63
N ASP A 537 -7.26 -4.52 -3.20
CA ASP A 537 -6.67 -3.97 -4.43
C ASP A 537 -5.67 -2.84 -4.15
N LEU A 538 -6.10 -1.86 -3.36
CA LEU A 538 -5.36 -0.61 -3.15
C LEU A 538 -4.51 -0.61 -1.88
N HIS A 539 -4.70 -1.61 -1.02
CA HIS A 539 -3.94 -1.82 0.21
C HIS A 539 -3.80 -0.58 1.10
N THR A 540 -4.72 0.38 1.02
CA THR A 540 -4.69 1.61 1.81
C THR A 540 -6.09 1.97 2.29
N PHE A 541 -6.17 2.73 3.38
CA PHE A 541 -7.42 3.33 3.85
C PHE A 541 -7.15 4.72 4.46
N THR A 542 -8.20 5.54 4.54
CA THR A 542 -8.11 6.93 5.01
C THR A 542 -8.77 7.10 6.38
N THR A 543 -8.03 7.69 7.33
CA THR A 543 -8.59 8.07 8.63
C THR A 543 -9.45 9.31 8.53
N PHE A 544 -10.27 9.60 9.55
CA PHE A 544 -11.10 10.80 9.60
C PHE A 544 -10.29 12.09 9.69
N GLU A 545 -9.08 12.03 10.25
CA GLU A 545 -8.11 13.12 10.20
C GLU A 545 -7.62 13.39 8.75
N GLY A 546 -7.91 12.47 7.82
CA GLY A 546 -7.55 12.54 6.42
C GLY A 546 -6.20 11.90 6.11
N VAL A 547 -5.53 11.27 7.07
CA VAL A 547 -4.24 10.60 6.83
C VAL A 547 -4.50 9.27 6.13
N VAL A 548 -3.83 9.02 5.00
CA VAL A 548 -3.92 7.73 4.32
C VAL A 548 -2.83 6.81 4.86
N THR A 549 -3.25 5.62 5.30
CA THR A 549 -2.37 4.58 5.82
C THR A 549 -2.40 3.35 4.93
N HIS A 550 -1.36 2.52 5.04
CA HIS A 550 -1.27 1.27 4.30
C HIS A 550 -1.79 0.13 5.18
N ASN A 551 -2.51 -0.79 4.56
CA ASN A 551 -2.92 -2.04 5.17
C ASN A 551 -1.68 -2.88 5.47
N THR A 552 -1.88 -3.92 6.24
CA THR A 552 -0.89 -5.00 6.34
C THR A 552 -0.64 -5.63 4.96
N MET A 553 0.46 -5.30 4.28
CA MET A 553 0.96 -6.02 3.09
C MET A 553 2.49 -6.09 3.09
N ARG A 554 2.99 -7.29 2.77
CA ARG A 554 4.39 -7.74 2.95
C ARG A 554 5.31 -7.24 1.84
N THR A 555 6.12 -6.22 2.12
CA THR A 555 7.33 -5.93 1.34
C THR A 555 8.25 -5.01 2.13
N TYR A 556 9.42 -5.50 2.51
CA TYR A 556 10.52 -4.65 2.96
C TYR A 556 11.51 -4.47 1.81
N HIS A 557 11.87 -3.22 1.55
CA HIS A 557 13.07 -2.86 0.80
C HIS A 557 14.02 -2.17 1.77
N THR A 558 15.03 -2.84 2.33
CA THR A 558 16.24 -2.12 2.78
C THR A 558 17.45 -3.02 3.02
N ALA A 559 18.59 -2.63 2.44
CA ALA A 559 19.86 -2.29 3.12
C ALA A 559 21.09 -2.49 2.20
N GLY A 560 21.17 -1.71 1.12
CA GLY A 560 22.37 -1.57 0.25
C GLY A 560 22.66 -0.11 -0.14
N ALA A 561 22.04 0.86 0.54
CA ALA A 561 22.04 2.28 0.16
C ALA A 561 23.43 2.94 0.22
N ALA A 562 24.44 2.29 0.80
CA ALA A 562 25.80 2.79 0.78
C ALA A 562 26.51 2.58 -0.58
N GLN A 563 26.08 1.61 -1.41
CA GLN A 563 26.82 1.21 -2.62
C GLN A 563 25.95 0.93 -3.87
N GLY A 564 24.65 1.27 -3.84
CA GLY A 564 23.84 1.43 -5.06
C GLY A 564 23.23 0.16 -5.67
N VAL A 565 23.08 -0.92 -4.89
CA VAL A 565 22.42 -2.16 -5.36
C VAL A 565 21.01 -2.25 -4.77
N GLU A 566 19.98 -2.20 -5.62
CA GLU A 566 18.58 -2.42 -5.26
C GLU A 566 18.18 -3.87 -5.60
N ILE A 567 17.91 -4.70 -4.58
CA ILE A 567 17.46 -6.10 -4.73
C ILE A 567 16.00 -6.21 -4.26
N THR A 568 15.17 -6.96 -4.99
CA THR A 568 13.80 -7.32 -4.63
C THR A 568 13.83 -8.33 -3.48
N GLN A 569 13.24 -7.97 -2.34
CA GLN A 569 13.16 -8.81 -1.14
C GLN A 569 11.71 -8.87 -0.60
N GLY A 570 11.44 -9.87 0.25
CA GLY A 570 10.12 -10.09 0.84
C GLY A 570 9.17 -10.95 0.00
N LEU A 571 7.86 -10.67 0.05
CA LEU A 571 6.83 -11.52 -0.56
C LEU A 571 6.92 -11.63 -2.09
N PRO A 572 7.20 -10.57 -2.87
CA PRO A 572 7.34 -10.69 -4.32
C PRO A 572 8.44 -11.68 -4.68
N ARG A 573 9.55 -11.67 -3.95
CA ARG A 573 10.66 -12.61 -4.12
C ARG A 573 10.24 -14.05 -3.79
N LEU A 574 9.48 -14.24 -2.71
CA LEU A 574 8.93 -15.55 -2.37
C LEU A 574 7.98 -16.06 -3.46
N ILE A 575 7.14 -15.18 -4.03
CA ILE A 575 6.26 -15.51 -5.16
C ILE A 575 7.08 -15.91 -6.38
N GLU A 576 8.15 -15.18 -6.72
CA GLU A 576 9.02 -15.54 -7.85
C GLU A 576 9.59 -16.96 -7.74
N ILE A 577 9.99 -17.35 -6.52
CA ILE A 577 10.54 -18.68 -6.22
C ILE A 577 9.44 -19.74 -6.31
N VAL A 578 8.31 -19.55 -5.62
CA VAL A 578 7.17 -20.48 -5.58
C VAL A 578 6.54 -20.70 -6.96
N ASP A 579 6.48 -19.66 -7.78
CA ASP A 579 6.02 -19.74 -9.17
C ASP A 579 7.08 -20.30 -10.14
N ALA A 580 8.28 -20.63 -9.63
CA ALA A 580 9.42 -21.08 -10.41
C ALA A 580 9.63 -20.21 -11.67
N ARG A 581 9.60 -18.88 -11.53
CA ARG A 581 9.67 -17.96 -12.69
C ARG A 581 10.91 -18.21 -13.53
N LYS A 582 10.79 -18.01 -14.85
CA LYS A 582 11.91 -18.21 -15.79
C LYS A 582 13.01 -17.16 -15.66
N THR A 583 12.63 -15.96 -15.25
CA THR A 583 13.51 -14.81 -15.07
C THR A 583 13.07 -14.09 -13.80
N LEU A 584 14.02 -13.83 -12.92
CA LEU A 584 13.83 -13.03 -11.70
C LEU A 584 14.04 -11.56 -12.02
N ASP A 585 13.34 -10.67 -11.30
CA ASP A 585 13.43 -9.23 -11.57
C ASP A 585 14.78 -8.63 -11.14
N THR A 586 15.35 -9.09 -10.02
CA THR A 586 16.71 -8.73 -9.58
C THR A 586 17.51 -9.95 -9.10
N PRO A 587 18.02 -10.78 -10.04
CA PRO A 587 18.82 -11.93 -9.67
C PRO A 587 20.18 -11.49 -9.12
N SER A 588 20.73 -12.26 -8.19
CA SER A 588 21.97 -11.94 -7.47
C SER A 588 22.79 -13.19 -7.19
N MET A 589 24.08 -13.01 -6.90
CA MET A 589 24.95 -14.09 -6.41
C MET A 589 25.74 -13.60 -5.21
N ASP A 590 25.95 -14.49 -4.25
CA ASP A 590 26.90 -14.31 -3.16
C ASP A 590 28.14 -15.14 -3.50
N VAL A 591 29.21 -14.43 -3.88
CA VAL A 591 30.48 -15.01 -4.32
C VAL A 591 31.49 -14.94 -3.18
N TYR A 592 31.87 -16.12 -2.70
CA TYR A 592 32.86 -16.25 -1.63
C TYR A 592 34.26 -16.32 -2.22
N ILE A 593 35.22 -15.75 -1.50
CA ILE A 593 36.63 -15.67 -1.91
C ILE A 593 37.43 -16.69 -1.08
N LYS A 594 38.37 -17.39 -1.72
CA LYS A 594 39.28 -18.32 -1.05
C LYS A 594 40.16 -17.61 -0.02
N ASP A 595 40.58 -18.33 1.01
CA ASP A 595 41.37 -17.79 2.13
C ASP A 595 42.67 -17.10 1.66
N ASP A 596 43.32 -17.61 0.61
CA ASP A 596 44.55 -17.03 0.03
C ASP A 596 44.35 -15.63 -0.60
N TYR A 597 43.10 -15.21 -0.80
CA TYR A 597 42.70 -13.96 -1.47
C TYR A 597 41.82 -13.06 -0.59
N GLN A 598 41.80 -13.27 0.73
CA GLN A 598 41.03 -12.50 1.72
C GLN A 598 41.55 -11.07 1.99
N GLU A 599 42.29 -10.48 1.06
CA GLU A 599 42.73 -9.08 1.11
C GLU A 599 41.76 -8.20 0.31
N GLN A 600 41.43 -7.02 0.84
CA GLN A 600 40.48 -6.10 0.21
C GLN A 600 40.84 -5.72 -1.23
N GLU A 601 42.13 -5.56 -1.53
CA GLU A 601 42.62 -5.24 -2.89
C GLU A 601 42.37 -6.40 -3.86
N LYS A 602 42.71 -7.63 -3.47
CA LYS A 602 42.47 -8.84 -4.26
C LYS A 602 40.97 -9.10 -4.46
N ALA A 603 40.14 -8.83 -3.45
CA ALA A 603 38.69 -8.94 -3.57
C ALA A 603 38.11 -7.96 -4.60
N LYS A 604 38.61 -6.72 -4.63
CA LYS A 604 38.24 -5.73 -5.66
C LYS A 604 38.70 -6.15 -7.06
N GLU A 605 39.89 -6.73 -7.19
CA GLU A 605 40.35 -7.26 -8.48
C GLU A 605 39.44 -8.38 -9.00
N ILE A 606 39.01 -9.30 -8.12
CA ILE A 606 38.08 -10.37 -8.47
C ILE A 606 36.70 -9.79 -8.84
N ALA A 607 36.20 -8.81 -8.09
CA ALA A 607 34.93 -8.13 -8.40
C ALA A 607 34.97 -7.44 -9.78
N ASN A 608 36.08 -6.79 -10.12
CA ASN A 608 36.28 -6.18 -11.45
C ASN A 608 36.37 -7.19 -12.58
N LYS A 609 36.89 -8.40 -12.33
CA LYS A 609 36.86 -9.52 -13.30
C LYS A 609 35.46 -10.10 -13.49
N ILE A 610 34.60 -10.03 -12.48
CA ILE A 610 33.23 -10.53 -12.53
C ILE A 610 32.31 -9.52 -13.23
N LYS A 611 32.39 -8.24 -12.87
CA LYS A 611 31.53 -7.16 -13.38
C LYS A 611 31.59 -7.07 -14.91
N GLU A 612 30.43 -7.12 -15.56
CA GLU A 612 30.30 -6.87 -16.98
C GLU A 612 30.58 -5.40 -17.28
N THR A 613 31.56 -5.13 -18.12
CA THR A 613 31.83 -3.80 -18.67
C THR A 613 31.38 -3.77 -20.11
N LYS A 614 30.36 -2.97 -20.41
CA LYS A 614 29.94 -2.66 -21.77
C LYS A 614 30.52 -1.32 -22.20
N LEU A 615 30.60 -1.09 -23.51
CA LEU A 615 31.13 0.17 -24.05
C LEU A 615 30.36 1.38 -23.51
N LYS A 616 29.04 1.27 -23.34
CA LYS A 616 28.21 2.32 -22.74
C LYS A 616 28.63 2.74 -21.32
N ASP A 617 29.32 1.87 -20.58
CA ASP A 617 29.73 2.13 -19.20
C ASP A 617 31.07 2.88 -19.15
N LEU A 618 31.78 2.99 -20.29
CA LEU A 618 33.07 3.67 -20.44
C LEU A 618 32.98 4.97 -21.25
N VAL A 619 31.86 5.23 -21.94
CA VAL A 619 31.68 6.39 -22.81
C VAL A 619 31.15 7.57 -22.00
N GLU A 620 31.87 8.70 -22.03
CA GLU A 620 31.47 9.95 -21.37
C GLU A 620 30.59 10.81 -22.28
N GLU A 621 31.05 11.02 -23.52
CA GLU A 621 30.29 11.69 -24.56
C GLU A 621 30.31 10.88 -25.86
N ASP A 622 29.21 10.94 -26.60
CA ASP A 622 29.14 10.39 -27.94
C ASP A 622 28.66 11.48 -28.91
N ARG A 623 29.32 11.58 -30.06
CA ARG A 623 29.03 12.55 -31.10
C ARG A 623 28.88 11.82 -32.44
N ILE A 624 27.92 12.26 -33.24
CA ILE A 624 27.77 11.82 -34.62
C ILE A 624 28.22 12.97 -35.50
N ASP A 625 29.35 12.80 -36.17
CA ASP A 625 29.80 13.74 -37.18
C ASP A 625 28.99 13.51 -38.46
N LEU A 626 28.08 14.44 -38.75
CA LEU A 626 27.20 14.39 -39.92
C LEU A 626 27.93 14.74 -41.22
N LEU A 627 29.09 15.43 -41.16
CA LEU A 627 29.86 15.82 -42.33
C LEU A 627 30.72 14.65 -42.84
N ASN A 628 31.33 13.91 -41.92
CA ASN A 628 32.18 12.77 -42.25
C ASN A 628 31.46 11.41 -42.10
N LEU A 629 30.21 11.40 -41.61
CA LEU A 629 29.43 10.19 -41.31
C LEU A 629 30.17 9.22 -40.35
N VAL A 630 30.91 9.77 -39.41
CA VAL A 630 31.69 9.03 -38.40
C VAL A 630 31.03 9.17 -37.04
N LEU A 631 31.16 8.15 -36.21
CA LEU A 631 30.72 8.19 -34.82
C LEU A 631 31.94 8.31 -33.90
N GLU A 632 32.00 9.38 -33.13
CA GLU A 632 33.10 9.67 -32.21
C GLU A 632 32.61 9.46 -30.77
N MET A 633 33.37 8.72 -29.98
CA MET A 633 33.08 8.46 -28.57
C MET A 633 34.26 8.90 -27.72
N GLU A 634 34.03 9.81 -26.78
CA GLU A 634 35.00 10.21 -25.76
C GLU A 634 34.93 9.20 -24.61
N LEU A 635 36.06 8.57 -24.28
CA LEU A 635 36.15 7.57 -23.22
C LEU A 635 36.53 8.22 -21.89
N ASN A 636 35.97 7.71 -20.80
CA ASN A 636 36.22 8.26 -19.46
C ASN A 636 37.51 7.69 -18.84
N GLU A 637 38.51 8.55 -18.62
CA GLU A 637 39.83 8.18 -18.03
C GLU A 637 39.70 7.43 -16.69
N ARG A 638 38.81 7.88 -15.79
CA ARG A 638 38.64 7.23 -14.46
C ARG A 638 38.05 5.83 -14.58
N SER A 639 37.13 5.62 -15.51
CA SER A 639 36.50 4.32 -15.74
C SER A 639 37.47 3.33 -16.39
N LEU A 640 38.42 3.82 -17.18
CA LEU A 640 39.52 3.03 -17.77
C LEU A 640 40.52 2.58 -16.70
N GLU A 641 40.90 3.47 -15.78
CA GLU A 641 41.77 3.14 -14.64
C GLU A 641 41.13 2.08 -13.72
N GLU A 642 39.84 2.21 -13.40
CA GLU A 642 39.13 1.24 -12.54
C GLU A 642 38.96 -0.14 -13.18
N THR A 643 38.83 -0.21 -14.51
CA THR A 643 38.59 -1.47 -15.24
C THR A 643 39.86 -2.14 -15.74
N ASN A 644 41.02 -1.48 -15.62
CA ASN A 644 42.34 -1.95 -16.04
C ASN A 644 42.30 -2.47 -17.50
N LEU A 645 41.85 -1.58 -18.41
CA LEU A 645 41.66 -1.84 -19.84
C LEU A 645 42.48 -0.84 -20.65
N ASP A 646 43.33 -1.35 -21.54
CA ASP A 646 44.09 -0.52 -22.48
C ASP A 646 43.21 -0.11 -23.68
N LEU A 647 43.48 1.08 -24.23
CA LEU A 647 42.75 1.63 -25.38
C LEU A 647 42.85 0.72 -26.61
N GLU A 648 43.98 0.04 -26.81
CA GLU A 648 44.18 -0.91 -27.90
C GLU A 648 43.29 -2.15 -27.77
N ASP A 649 43.07 -2.64 -26.55
CA ASP A 649 42.20 -3.79 -26.28
C ASP A 649 40.73 -3.47 -26.54
N ILE A 650 40.30 -2.25 -26.23
CA ILE A 650 38.94 -1.77 -26.50
C ILE A 650 38.70 -1.73 -28.01
N VAL A 651 39.61 -1.13 -28.78
CA VAL A 651 39.52 -1.09 -30.25
C VAL A 651 39.45 -2.49 -30.84
N ASN A 652 40.30 -3.40 -30.38
CA ASN A 652 40.31 -4.80 -30.84
C ASN A 652 39.00 -5.54 -30.54
N GLN A 653 38.43 -5.38 -29.34
CA GLN A 653 37.15 -6.01 -28.96
C GLN A 653 35.96 -5.41 -29.72
N VAL A 654 35.99 -4.10 -29.98
CA VAL A 654 34.96 -3.40 -30.76
C VAL A 654 34.99 -3.85 -32.22
N ASN A 655 36.17 -4.05 -32.80
CA ASN A 655 36.37 -4.56 -34.17
C ASN A 655 36.10 -6.07 -34.33
N LYS A 656 36.19 -6.85 -33.25
CA LYS A 656 36.00 -8.31 -33.28
C LYS A 656 34.62 -8.72 -33.84
N GLY A 657 34.63 -9.45 -34.96
CA GLY A 657 33.45 -10.12 -35.53
C GLY A 657 32.48 -9.25 -36.33
N ARG A 658 32.86 -8.03 -36.76
CA ARG A 658 31.98 -7.13 -37.54
C ARG A 658 32.58 -6.76 -38.89
N ARG A 659 31.75 -6.82 -39.95
CA ARG A 659 32.12 -6.47 -41.34
C ARG A 659 31.61 -5.11 -41.81
N LYS A 660 30.89 -4.38 -40.95
CA LYS A 660 30.10 -3.18 -41.32
C LYS A 660 30.71 -1.85 -40.89
N TYR A 661 31.64 -1.87 -39.95
CA TYR A 661 32.34 -0.70 -39.44
C TYR A 661 33.77 -1.08 -39.05
N GLU A 662 34.58 -0.05 -38.85
CA GLU A 662 35.97 -0.09 -38.38
C GLU A 662 36.10 0.91 -37.25
N ALA A 663 36.69 0.50 -36.13
CA ALA A 663 36.97 1.36 -35.00
C ALA A 663 38.46 1.71 -35.01
N GLU A 664 38.77 3.00 -34.85
CA GLU A 664 40.10 3.58 -34.85
C GLU A 664 40.25 4.52 -33.64
N LEU A 665 41.49 4.74 -33.20
CA LEU A 665 41.82 5.73 -32.18
C LEU A 665 42.06 7.10 -32.84
N GLY A 666 41.33 8.11 -32.40
CA GLY A 666 41.55 9.51 -32.76
C GLY A 666 42.55 10.20 -31.84
N GLU A 667 42.81 11.49 -32.11
CA GLU A 667 43.54 12.36 -31.17
C GLU A 667 42.66 12.59 -29.92
N ASP A 668 43.27 12.61 -28.73
CA ASP A 668 42.64 12.80 -27.41
C ASP A 668 41.73 11.65 -26.90
N ASP A 669 42.20 10.39 -26.90
CA ASP A 669 41.50 9.23 -26.33
C ASP A 669 40.07 9.00 -26.87
N THR A 670 39.83 9.47 -28.09
CA THR A 670 38.55 9.35 -28.80
C THR A 670 38.50 8.05 -29.61
N LEU A 671 37.43 7.28 -29.42
CA LEU A 671 37.14 6.09 -30.23
C LEU A 671 36.28 6.49 -31.44
N LYS A 672 36.85 6.41 -32.65
CA LYS A 672 36.17 6.73 -33.92
C LYS A 672 35.66 5.46 -34.57
N ILE A 673 34.38 5.40 -34.91
CA ILE A 673 33.74 4.26 -35.58
C ILE A 673 33.31 4.71 -36.98
N VAL A 674 34.02 4.19 -37.98
CA VAL A 674 33.85 4.49 -39.40
C VAL A 674 33.04 3.37 -40.07
N PRO A 675 31.91 3.67 -40.73
CA PRO A 675 31.19 2.67 -41.50
C PRO A 675 31.93 2.26 -42.78
N LYS A 676 31.88 0.97 -43.15
CA LYS A 676 32.52 0.45 -44.40
C LYS A 676 31.69 0.63 -45.68
N LYS A 677 30.53 1.29 -45.61
CA LYS A 677 29.67 1.59 -46.78
C LYS A 677 29.59 3.10 -46.93
N ASP A 678 29.80 3.58 -48.16
CA ASP A 678 29.78 5.01 -48.49
C ASP A 678 28.37 5.63 -48.49
N ASP A 679 27.32 4.80 -48.53
CA ASP A 679 25.93 5.23 -48.71
C ASP A 679 25.05 4.83 -47.50
N ILE A 680 25.34 5.41 -46.32
CA ILE A 680 24.65 5.12 -45.05
C ILE A 680 23.79 6.30 -44.61
N SER A 681 22.51 6.01 -44.30
CA SER A 681 21.58 7.00 -43.74
C SER A 681 21.88 7.29 -42.26
N VAL A 682 21.54 8.50 -41.78
CA VAL A 682 21.66 8.90 -40.36
C VAL A 682 20.92 7.93 -39.43
N ARG A 683 19.79 7.36 -39.88
CA ARG A 683 19.02 6.36 -39.13
C ARG A 683 19.77 5.04 -38.95
N ASP A 684 20.57 4.65 -39.94
CA ASP A 684 21.37 3.43 -39.87
C ASP A 684 22.63 3.62 -39.02
N LEU A 685 23.19 4.84 -38.99
CA LEU A 685 24.22 5.26 -38.04
C LEU A 685 23.73 5.20 -36.59
N GLN A 686 22.52 5.69 -36.29
CA GLN A 686 21.92 5.56 -34.94
C GLN A 686 21.68 4.10 -34.53
N LYS A 687 21.21 3.25 -35.45
CA LYS A 687 21.09 1.80 -35.19
C LYS A 687 22.46 1.15 -34.96
N MET A 688 23.48 1.63 -35.66
CA MET A 688 24.85 1.17 -35.48
C MET A 688 25.40 1.60 -34.12
N LYS A 689 25.21 2.86 -33.71
CA LYS A 689 25.53 3.40 -32.39
C LYS A 689 24.99 2.50 -31.28
N ASN A 690 23.69 2.25 -31.25
CA ASN A 690 23.07 1.42 -30.21
C ASN A 690 23.66 0.00 -30.15
N LYS A 691 23.99 -0.57 -31.32
CA LYS A 691 24.63 -1.90 -31.42
C LYS A 691 26.11 -1.91 -31.04
N VAL A 692 26.78 -0.77 -31.04
CA VAL A 692 28.18 -0.64 -30.61
C VAL A 692 28.22 -0.33 -29.10
N MET A 693 27.32 0.51 -28.60
CA MET A 693 27.19 0.82 -27.17
C MET A 693 26.89 -0.41 -26.29
N ASP A 694 26.11 -1.38 -26.81
CA ASP A 694 25.81 -2.63 -26.10
C ASP A 694 26.89 -3.72 -26.30
N LYS A 695 28.03 -3.40 -26.92
CA LYS A 695 29.12 -4.37 -27.02
C LYS A 695 29.75 -4.62 -25.65
N HIS A 696 29.89 -5.90 -25.36
CA HIS A 696 30.65 -6.44 -24.24
C HIS A 696 32.15 -6.28 -24.48
N LEU A 697 32.86 -5.69 -23.51
CA LEU A 697 34.31 -5.49 -23.56
C LEU A 697 35.03 -6.49 -22.65
N LYS A 698 34.67 -6.50 -21.35
CA LYS A 698 35.32 -7.30 -20.31
C LYS A 698 34.30 -7.81 -19.29
N GLY A 699 34.67 -8.84 -18.54
CA GLY A 699 33.87 -9.40 -17.45
C GLY A 699 32.92 -10.52 -17.86
N ILE A 700 31.98 -10.86 -16.98
CA ILE A 700 31.05 -11.95 -17.20
C ILE A 700 29.69 -11.42 -17.65
N LYS A 701 29.24 -11.82 -18.84
CA LYS A 701 27.90 -11.48 -19.37
C LYS A 701 26.79 -11.77 -18.36
N ASN A 702 25.83 -10.86 -18.27
CA ASN A 702 24.67 -10.91 -17.37
C ASN A 702 25.00 -10.66 -15.90
N VAL A 703 26.14 -10.05 -15.59
CA VAL A 703 26.50 -9.60 -14.23
C VAL A 703 26.80 -8.10 -14.29
N SER A 704 25.77 -7.27 -14.11
CA SER A 704 25.89 -5.81 -14.31
C SER A 704 26.66 -5.11 -13.21
N GLN A 705 26.65 -5.62 -11.97
CA GLN A 705 27.37 -5.03 -10.85
C GLN A 705 27.98 -6.11 -9.96
N ALA A 706 29.11 -5.81 -9.35
CA ALA A 706 29.79 -6.64 -8.37
C ALA A 706 30.32 -5.74 -7.26
N VAL A 707 29.93 -6.02 -6.02
CA VAL A 707 30.17 -5.17 -4.85
C VAL A 707 30.85 -5.99 -3.77
N VAL A 708 31.97 -5.47 -3.24
CA VAL A 708 32.75 -6.14 -2.20
C VAL A 708 32.23 -5.72 -0.83
N MET A 709 31.90 -6.69 0.02
CA MET A 709 31.37 -6.50 1.37
C MET A 709 32.18 -7.31 2.38
N GLU A 710 32.30 -6.80 3.61
CA GLU A 710 32.91 -7.52 4.73
C GLU A 710 31.81 -8.04 5.65
N GLU A 711 31.79 -9.35 5.89
CA GLU A 711 30.81 -9.99 6.77
C GLU A 711 31.52 -11.03 7.66
N GLY A 712 31.43 -10.85 8.98
CA GLY A 712 32.04 -11.79 9.93
C GLY A 712 33.57 -11.86 9.93
N GLY A 713 34.25 -10.86 9.35
CA GLY A 713 35.71 -10.83 9.19
C GLY A 713 36.23 -11.47 7.90
N GLU A 714 35.34 -11.86 6.98
CA GLU A 714 35.67 -12.31 5.62
C GLU A 714 35.08 -11.36 4.57
N TRP A 715 35.81 -11.16 3.48
CA TRP A 715 35.36 -10.44 2.29
C TRP A 715 34.56 -11.37 1.37
N LYS A 716 33.36 -10.92 1.02
CA LYS A 716 32.47 -11.55 0.03
C LYS A 716 32.12 -10.55 -1.08
N ILE A 717 31.74 -11.06 -2.25
CA ILE A 717 31.31 -10.23 -3.38
C ILE A 717 29.83 -10.52 -3.64
N GLN A 718 28.99 -9.49 -3.53
CA GLN A 718 27.59 -9.58 -3.91
C GLN A 718 27.40 -9.01 -5.32
N THR A 719 26.74 -9.75 -6.20
CA THR A 719 26.51 -9.32 -7.58
C THR A 719 25.06 -9.01 -7.87
N LEU A 720 24.84 -8.11 -8.84
CA LEU A 720 23.54 -7.93 -9.49
C LEU A 720 23.63 -8.51 -10.90
N GLY A 721 22.80 -9.52 -11.16
CA GLY A 721 22.91 -10.43 -12.29
C GLY A 721 23.56 -11.76 -11.91
N ILE A 722 23.35 -12.77 -12.75
CA ILE A 722 23.71 -14.17 -12.53
C ILE A 722 24.45 -14.77 -13.71
N ASN A 723 25.54 -15.49 -13.43
CA ASN A 723 26.24 -16.35 -14.39
C ASN A 723 27.23 -17.29 -13.65
N LEU A 724 26.66 -18.10 -12.77
CA LEU A 724 27.39 -18.95 -11.83
C LEU A 724 28.43 -19.83 -12.54
N LYS A 725 28.08 -20.43 -13.69
CA LYS A 725 28.98 -21.31 -14.47
C LYS A 725 30.30 -20.65 -14.89
N LYS A 726 30.30 -19.34 -15.12
CA LYS A 726 31.51 -18.59 -15.48
C LYS A 726 32.23 -18.05 -14.24
N VAL A 727 31.48 -17.61 -13.23
CA VAL A 727 32.05 -17.07 -11.98
C VAL A 727 32.87 -18.14 -11.25
N LEU A 728 32.39 -19.38 -11.19
CA LEU A 728 33.11 -20.50 -10.56
C LEU A 728 34.47 -20.84 -11.22
N LYS A 729 34.73 -20.36 -12.43
CA LYS A 729 35.99 -20.59 -13.15
C LYS A 729 37.05 -19.51 -12.90
N ILE A 730 36.69 -18.43 -12.21
CA ILE A 730 37.62 -17.34 -11.89
C ILE A 730 38.54 -17.79 -10.76
N GLU A 731 39.84 -17.56 -10.93
CA GLU A 731 40.85 -17.80 -9.91
C GLU A 731 40.64 -16.86 -8.72
N GLY A 732 40.58 -17.42 -7.51
CA GLY A 732 40.28 -16.70 -6.26
C GLY A 732 38.83 -16.86 -5.77
N VAL A 733 37.89 -17.27 -6.63
CA VAL A 733 36.52 -17.60 -6.22
C VAL A 733 36.48 -18.99 -5.57
N ASP A 734 35.77 -19.11 -4.46
CA ASP A 734 35.51 -20.38 -3.79
C ASP A 734 34.27 -21.07 -4.40
N PRO A 735 34.45 -22.17 -5.15
CA PRO A 735 33.35 -22.84 -5.81
C PRO A 735 32.46 -23.65 -4.86
N THR A 736 32.88 -23.87 -3.62
CA THR A 736 32.15 -24.69 -2.64
C THR A 736 31.13 -23.88 -1.84
N ARG A 737 31.36 -22.56 -1.71
CA ARG A 737 30.50 -21.66 -0.94
C ARG A 737 29.69 -20.68 -1.80
N THR A 738 30.12 -20.43 -3.04
CA THR A 738 29.44 -19.49 -3.93
C THR A 738 28.06 -19.98 -4.33
N VAL A 739 27.03 -19.14 -4.12
CA VAL A 739 25.63 -19.47 -4.39
C VAL A 739 24.96 -18.41 -5.26
N SER A 740 24.02 -18.84 -6.10
CA SER A 740 23.15 -17.98 -6.88
C SER A 740 21.77 -17.95 -6.26
N SER A 741 21.11 -16.80 -6.34
CA SER A 741 19.75 -16.64 -5.85
C SER A 741 18.68 -17.14 -6.82
N ASP A 742 19.06 -17.62 -8.01
CA ASP A 742 18.15 -18.26 -8.98
C ASP A 742 18.18 -19.79 -8.88
N PRO A 743 17.09 -20.43 -8.42
CA PRO A 743 16.98 -21.89 -8.35
C PRO A 743 17.21 -22.59 -9.70
N ARG A 744 16.79 -21.99 -10.82
CA ARG A 744 16.99 -22.58 -12.16
C ARG A 744 18.45 -22.56 -12.60
N GLU A 745 19.23 -21.60 -12.11
CA GLU A 745 20.67 -21.58 -12.36
C GLU A 745 21.38 -22.62 -11.51
N MET A 746 20.97 -22.76 -10.25
CA MET A 746 21.47 -23.79 -9.33
C MET A 746 21.20 -25.20 -9.88
N GLU A 747 19.99 -25.47 -10.37
CA GLU A 747 19.63 -26.71 -11.07
C GLU A 747 20.59 -27.04 -12.22
N LYS A 748 20.88 -26.06 -13.09
CA LYS A 748 21.71 -26.27 -14.28
C LYS A 748 23.19 -26.50 -13.99
N VAL A 749 23.70 -25.94 -12.90
CA VAL A 749 25.14 -25.98 -12.57
C VAL A 749 25.45 -27.09 -11.58
N PHE A 750 24.64 -27.22 -10.53
CA PHE A 750 24.88 -28.13 -9.40
C PHE A 750 23.87 -29.27 -9.29
N GLY A 751 22.72 -29.20 -9.98
CA GLY A 751 21.71 -30.25 -10.00
C GLY A 751 20.51 -29.98 -9.09
N ILE A 752 19.59 -30.95 -9.03
CA ILE A 752 18.27 -30.78 -8.39
C ILE A 752 18.36 -30.64 -6.86
N GLU A 753 19.22 -31.39 -6.19
CA GLU A 753 19.40 -31.25 -4.73
C GLU A 753 19.93 -29.87 -4.33
N ALA A 754 20.85 -29.31 -5.12
CA ALA A 754 21.34 -27.95 -4.88
C ALA A 754 20.26 -26.90 -5.15
N CYS A 755 19.39 -27.13 -6.14
CA CYS A 755 18.22 -26.29 -6.40
C CYS A 755 17.23 -26.36 -5.22
N ARG A 756 16.91 -27.56 -4.74
CA ARG A 756 16.05 -27.81 -3.59
C ARG A 756 16.55 -27.07 -2.35
N ASP A 757 17.82 -27.24 -1.99
CA ASP A 757 18.41 -26.55 -0.84
C ASP A 757 18.45 -25.03 -1.03
N SER A 758 18.64 -24.55 -2.27
CA SER A 758 18.55 -23.13 -2.60
C SER A 758 17.14 -22.57 -2.36
N ILE A 759 16.09 -23.30 -2.76
CA ILE A 759 14.68 -22.91 -2.52
C ILE A 759 14.41 -22.85 -1.02
N VAL A 760 14.85 -23.85 -0.25
CA VAL A 760 14.67 -23.90 1.20
C VAL A 760 15.36 -22.72 1.87
N LYS A 761 16.65 -22.51 1.57
CA LYS A 761 17.46 -21.45 2.18
C LYS A 761 16.91 -20.06 1.84
N GLU A 762 16.67 -19.78 0.57
CA GLU A 762 16.16 -18.47 0.12
C GLU A 762 14.77 -18.19 0.72
N SER A 763 13.85 -19.16 0.69
CA SER A 763 12.51 -19.01 1.26
C SER A 763 12.56 -18.82 2.79
N TYR A 764 13.41 -19.58 3.48
CA TYR A 764 13.60 -19.46 4.93
C TYR A 764 14.24 -18.12 5.30
N ASP A 765 15.27 -17.67 4.58
CA ASP A 765 15.95 -16.40 4.83
C ASP A 765 15.01 -15.21 4.59
N ILE A 766 14.17 -15.27 3.54
CA ILE A 766 13.12 -14.28 3.32
C ILE A 766 12.13 -14.26 4.49
N ILE A 767 11.61 -15.43 4.90
CA ILE A 767 10.55 -15.51 5.92
C ILE A 767 11.06 -15.18 7.33
N VAL A 768 12.22 -15.71 7.71
CA VAL A 768 12.75 -15.62 9.08
C VAL A 768 13.68 -14.42 9.26
N GLN A 769 14.66 -14.24 8.37
CA GLN A 769 15.68 -13.20 8.54
C GLN A 769 15.17 -11.82 8.07
N GLN A 770 14.44 -11.76 6.96
CA GLN A 770 13.95 -10.48 6.41
C GLN A 770 12.57 -10.09 6.93
N GLN A 771 11.67 -11.05 7.16
CA GLN A 771 10.29 -10.79 7.63
C GLN A 771 10.09 -11.05 9.14
N GLY A 772 11.07 -11.64 9.83
CA GLY A 772 11.01 -11.89 11.29
C GLY A 772 9.96 -12.92 11.71
N LEU A 773 9.46 -13.75 10.78
CA LEU A 773 8.37 -14.68 11.00
C LEU A 773 8.92 -16.02 11.51
N PRO A 774 8.47 -16.54 12.67
CA PRO A 774 8.88 -17.86 13.11
C PRO A 774 8.14 -18.92 12.30
N VAL A 775 8.78 -19.48 11.27
CA VAL A 775 8.28 -20.64 10.50
C VAL A 775 9.26 -21.79 10.66
N ASP A 776 8.73 -22.98 10.95
CA ASP A 776 9.55 -24.19 11.04
C ASP A 776 10.06 -24.59 9.65
N ILE A 777 11.36 -24.86 9.56
CA ILE A 777 12.04 -25.23 8.31
C ILE A 777 11.40 -26.43 7.59
N ARG A 778 10.68 -27.30 8.31
CA ARG A 778 9.98 -28.47 7.72
C ARG A 778 8.95 -28.09 6.68
N HIS A 779 8.31 -26.92 6.81
CA HIS A 779 7.38 -26.44 5.79
C HIS A 779 8.10 -26.04 4.50
N MET A 780 9.31 -25.47 4.62
CA MET A 780 10.13 -25.10 3.46
C MET A 780 10.69 -26.34 2.77
N LEU A 781 11.12 -27.32 3.57
CA LEU A 781 11.56 -28.62 3.06
C LEU A 781 10.46 -29.29 2.24
N LEU A 782 9.24 -29.39 2.79
CA LEU A 782 8.10 -29.99 2.09
C LEU A 782 7.77 -29.25 0.79
N MET A 783 7.77 -27.92 0.82
CA MET A 783 7.54 -27.09 -0.38
C MET A 783 8.60 -27.36 -1.45
N ALA A 784 9.88 -27.32 -1.09
CA ALA A 784 10.98 -27.55 -2.01
C ALA A 784 10.97 -28.99 -2.56
N ASP A 785 10.65 -29.98 -1.72
CA ASP A 785 10.47 -31.39 -2.13
C ASP A 785 9.38 -31.49 -3.21
N MET A 786 8.21 -30.89 -2.97
CA MET A 786 7.10 -30.90 -3.94
C MET A 786 7.47 -30.23 -5.27
N MET A 787 8.26 -29.15 -5.22
CA MET A 787 8.71 -28.43 -6.41
C MET A 787 9.78 -29.16 -7.22
N THR A 788 10.48 -30.14 -6.63
CA THR A 788 11.67 -30.78 -7.23
C THR A 788 11.55 -32.29 -7.41
N VAL A 789 10.45 -32.90 -6.98
CA VAL A 789 10.26 -34.36 -6.93
C VAL A 789 10.47 -35.06 -8.28
N ASP A 790 10.10 -34.43 -9.39
CA ASP A 790 10.17 -35.02 -10.73
C ASP A 790 11.53 -34.88 -11.41
N GLY A 791 12.53 -34.35 -10.70
CA GLY A 791 13.86 -34.11 -11.25
C GLY A 791 13.96 -32.87 -12.15
N GLU A 792 12.94 -32.01 -12.13
CA GLU A 792 12.94 -30.65 -12.69
C GLU A 792 12.19 -29.70 -11.76
N ILE A 793 12.50 -28.40 -11.81
CA ILE A 793 11.79 -27.41 -10.99
C ILE A 793 10.39 -27.10 -11.55
N LYS A 794 9.36 -27.37 -10.75
CA LYS A 794 7.95 -27.10 -11.09
C LYS A 794 7.38 -25.99 -10.22
N ALA A 795 6.55 -25.15 -10.83
CA ALA A 795 5.79 -24.13 -10.13
C ALA A 795 4.70 -24.79 -9.27
N ILE A 796 4.35 -24.21 -8.12
CA ILE A 796 3.30 -24.77 -7.26
C ILE A 796 1.90 -24.64 -7.89
N GLY A 797 1.69 -23.59 -8.70
CA GLY A 797 0.40 -23.30 -9.33
C GLY A 797 0.03 -24.21 -10.51
N ARG A 798 -0.95 -23.75 -11.29
CA ARG A 798 -1.62 -24.50 -12.38
C ARG A 798 -0.73 -25.07 -13.49
N TYR A 799 0.48 -24.54 -13.66
CA TYR A 799 1.42 -24.96 -14.71
C TYR A 799 2.50 -25.93 -14.18
N GLY A 800 2.38 -26.39 -12.93
CA GLY A 800 3.24 -27.39 -12.33
C GLY A 800 2.43 -28.27 -11.38
N VAL A 801 2.80 -28.29 -10.10
CA VAL A 801 2.34 -29.26 -9.09
C VAL A 801 0.82 -29.35 -9.00
N ALA A 802 0.10 -28.23 -8.98
CA ALA A 802 -1.37 -28.25 -8.90
C ALA A 802 -2.05 -28.70 -10.20
N GLY A 803 -1.44 -28.44 -11.36
CA GLY A 803 -1.98 -28.77 -12.68
C GLY A 803 -1.75 -30.21 -13.11
N GLU A 804 -0.79 -30.89 -12.50
CA GLU A 804 -0.45 -32.30 -12.76
C GLU A 804 -1.08 -33.27 -11.76
N LYS A 805 -1.92 -32.78 -10.84
CA LYS A 805 -2.67 -33.66 -9.93
C LYS A 805 -3.44 -34.72 -10.72
N GLY A 806 -3.36 -35.97 -10.26
CA GLY A 806 -4.03 -37.09 -10.93
C GLY A 806 -5.54 -36.91 -11.09
N SER A 807 -6.22 -36.34 -10.09
CA SER A 807 -7.67 -36.10 -10.13
C SER A 807 -8.04 -34.99 -11.12
N VAL A 808 -8.98 -35.30 -12.03
CA VAL A 808 -9.59 -34.36 -12.97
C VAL A 808 -10.42 -33.34 -12.21
N LEU A 809 -11.18 -33.78 -11.21
CA LEU A 809 -12.04 -32.92 -10.38
C LEU A 809 -11.21 -31.95 -9.53
N ALA A 810 -10.10 -32.43 -8.95
CA ALA A 810 -9.16 -31.57 -8.23
C ALA A 810 -8.59 -30.48 -9.14
N ARG A 811 -8.14 -30.83 -10.36
CA ARG A 811 -7.65 -29.85 -11.34
C ARG A 811 -8.73 -28.87 -11.77
N ALA A 812 -9.93 -29.36 -12.07
CA ALA A 812 -11.06 -28.54 -12.54
C ALA A 812 -11.61 -27.59 -11.47
N SER A 813 -11.56 -27.98 -10.19
CA SER A 813 -11.97 -27.13 -9.06
C SER A 813 -10.97 -26.02 -8.74
N PHE A 814 -9.69 -26.22 -9.08
CA PHE A 814 -8.64 -25.26 -8.82
C PHE A 814 -8.67 -24.09 -9.81
N GLU A 815 -8.64 -24.36 -11.12
CA GLU A 815 -8.75 -23.34 -12.18
C GLU A 815 -9.03 -23.98 -13.56
N VAL A 816 -9.51 -23.19 -14.54
CA VAL A 816 -9.74 -23.63 -15.95
C VAL A 816 -10.66 -24.87 -16.07
N THR A 817 -11.77 -24.87 -15.31
CA THR A 817 -12.71 -25.99 -15.15
C THR A 817 -13.19 -26.59 -16.48
N VAL A 818 -13.67 -25.75 -17.41
CA VAL A 818 -14.24 -26.23 -18.68
C VAL A 818 -13.21 -26.98 -19.52
N ARG A 819 -11.96 -26.50 -19.56
CA ARG A 819 -10.91 -27.14 -20.36
C ARG A 819 -10.56 -28.51 -19.79
N HIS A 820 -10.34 -28.61 -18.48
CA HIS A 820 -9.99 -29.88 -17.85
C HIS A 820 -11.09 -30.93 -18.01
N LEU A 821 -12.36 -30.56 -17.86
CA LEU A 821 -13.48 -31.49 -18.08
C LEU A 821 -13.62 -31.90 -19.55
N THR A 822 -13.36 -30.98 -20.49
CA THR A 822 -13.42 -31.27 -21.93
C THR A 822 -12.28 -32.19 -22.36
N GLU A 823 -11.06 -31.91 -21.91
CA GLU A 823 -9.88 -32.76 -22.18
C GLU A 823 -10.06 -34.15 -21.58
N ALA A 824 -10.53 -34.23 -20.33
CA ALA A 824 -10.85 -35.51 -19.70
C ALA A 824 -11.92 -36.29 -20.47
N ALA A 825 -12.96 -35.63 -20.97
CA ALA A 825 -14.00 -36.27 -21.79
C ALA A 825 -13.46 -36.76 -23.15
N ILE A 826 -12.54 -36.02 -23.77
CA ILE A 826 -11.88 -36.41 -25.03
C ILE A 826 -10.93 -37.60 -24.81
N ASN A 827 -10.14 -37.56 -23.73
CA ASN A 827 -9.13 -38.56 -23.41
C ASN A 827 -9.70 -39.81 -22.71
N GLY A 828 -10.96 -39.74 -22.25
CA GLY A 828 -11.57 -40.80 -21.44
C GLY A 828 -10.94 -40.93 -20.05
N GLU A 829 -10.48 -39.83 -19.45
CA GLU A 829 -9.89 -39.83 -18.12
C GLU A 829 -10.93 -40.17 -17.05
N THR A 830 -10.55 -41.01 -16.09
CA THR A 830 -11.38 -41.41 -14.95
C THR A 830 -10.80 -40.85 -13.67
N ASP A 831 -11.66 -40.37 -12.77
CA ASP A 831 -11.26 -39.89 -11.46
C ASP A 831 -11.42 -40.99 -10.42
N GLU A 832 -10.32 -41.38 -9.76
CA GLU A 832 -10.31 -42.46 -8.76
C GLU A 832 -10.74 -42.00 -7.36
N LEU A 833 -10.95 -40.70 -7.18
CA LEU A 833 -11.44 -40.09 -5.94
C LEU A 833 -10.50 -40.29 -4.73
N ASN A 834 -9.18 -40.18 -4.92
CA ASN A 834 -8.19 -40.52 -3.90
C ASN A 834 -7.69 -39.33 -3.08
N SER A 835 -7.98 -38.08 -3.45
CA SER A 835 -7.52 -36.87 -2.76
C SER A 835 -8.64 -36.18 -1.97
N THR A 836 -8.27 -35.20 -1.15
CA THR A 836 -9.23 -34.49 -0.30
C THR A 836 -10.27 -33.70 -1.07
N VAL A 837 -9.89 -33.08 -2.19
CA VAL A 837 -10.73 -32.09 -2.89
C VAL A 837 -11.94 -32.74 -3.55
N GLU A 838 -11.70 -33.76 -4.39
CA GLU A 838 -12.74 -34.58 -5.01
C GLU A 838 -13.69 -35.21 -4.00
N ASN A 839 -13.18 -35.78 -2.89
CA ASN A 839 -13.98 -36.42 -1.85
C ASN A 839 -14.89 -35.41 -1.15
N VAL A 840 -14.39 -34.20 -0.86
CA VAL A 840 -15.24 -33.12 -0.34
C VAL A 840 -16.30 -32.72 -1.36
N LEU A 841 -15.94 -32.55 -2.63
CA LEU A 841 -16.86 -32.13 -3.69
C LEU A 841 -18.04 -33.09 -3.86
N ILE A 842 -17.80 -34.39 -3.73
CA ILE A 842 -18.84 -35.43 -3.84
C ILE A 842 -19.40 -35.88 -2.48
N ASN A 843 -19.01 -35.20 -1.40
CA ASN A 843 -19.46 -35.46 -0.02
C ASN A 843 -19.13 -36.89 0.49
N GLN A 844 -17.93 -37.37 0.17
CA GLN A 844 -17.33 -38.59 0.71
C GLN A 844 -16.35 -38.27 1.85
N THR A 845 -16.02 -39.29 2.64
CA THR A 845 -15.06 -39.13 3.74
C THR A 845 -13.67 -38.92 3.14
N VAL A 846 -13.01 -37.82 3.50
CA VAL A 846 -11.66 -37.55 3.01
C VAL A 846 -10.68 -38.60 3.54
N PRO A 847 -9.74 -39.10 2.71
CA PRO A 847 -8.79 -40.16 3.09
C PRO A 847 -7.63 -39.63 3.96
N VAL A 848 -7.90 -38.64 4.81
CA VAL A 848 -6.93 -38.02 5.72
C VAL A 848 -7.48 -37.94 7.14
N GLY A 849 -6.58 -37.88 8.13
CA GLY A 849 -6.97 -37.75 9.53
C GLY A 849 -7.81 -38.94 10.02
N THR A 850 -9.03 -38.69 10.51
CA THR A 850 -9.93 -39.74 11.00
C THR A 850 -10.46 -40.64 9.88
N GLY A 851 -10.53 -40.16 8.63
CA GLY A 851 -10.96 -40.95 7.48
C GLY A 851 -9.92 -41.98 7.01
N MET A 852 -8.70 -41.94 7.55
CA MET A 852 -7.63 -42.91 7.25
C MET A 852 -7.83 -44.25 7.98
N TYR A 853 -8.67 -44.29 9.03
CA TYR A 853 -8.79 -45.44 9.91
C TYR A 853 -10.12 -46.16 9.67
N GLU A 854 -10.05 -47.42 9.26
CA GLU A 854 -11.19 -48.33 9.33
C GLU A 854 -11.22 -49.04 10.69
N ILE A 855 -12.30 -48.81 11.45
CA ILE A 855 -12.49 -49.43 12.76
C ILE A 855 -13.34 -50.69 12.58
N THR A 856 -12.80 -51.84 12.97
CA THR A 856 -13.53 -53.10 13.02
C THR A 856 -13.81 -53.48 14.47
N TYR A 857 -15.05 -53.90 14.75
CA TYR A 857 -15.47 -54.38 16.07
C TYR A 857 -15.85 -55.85 15.96
N ASN A 858 -15.17 -56.72 16.71
CA ASN A 858 -15.53 -58.13 16.81
C ASN A 858 -16.29 -58.39 18.13
N PRO A 859 -17.60 -58.61 18.09
CA PRO A 859 -18.42 -58.82 19.29
C PRO A 859 -18.18 -60.17 20.00
N GLU A 860 -17.45 -61.12 19.42
CA GLU A 860 -17.28 -62.49 19.98
C GLU A 860 -16.03 -62.67 20.88
N SER A 861 -15.45 -61.59 21.42
CA SER A 861 -14.26 -61.67 22.30
C SER A 861 -14.52 -61.48 23.79
N GLU A 862 -15.79 -61.58 24.22
CA GLU A 862 -16.17 -61.75 25.63
C GLU A 862 -16.53 -63.23 25.93
N GLU A 863 -15.59 -64.16 25.70
CA GLU A 863 -15.54 -65.47 26.40
C GLU A 863 -14.10 -65.88 26.71
#